data_AF-A0A255R426-F1
#
_entry.id   AF-A0A255R426-F1
#
_cell.length_a   1.000
_cell.length_b   1.000
_cell.length_c   1.000
_cell.angle_alpha   90.00
_cell.angle_beta   90.00
_cell.angle_gamma   90.00
#
_symmetry.space_group_name_H-M   'P 1'
#
loop_
_entity.id
_entity.type
_entity.pdbx_description
1 polymer ?
#
loop_
_entity_poly.entity_id
_entity_poly.type
_entity_poly.pdbx_seq_one_letter_code
_entity_poly.pdbx_strand_id
1 'polypeptide(L)'
;MQKTHLYNPLFNTCISNDAIGMPTAFLRCYTPDLAFSITKCSKTRHHLCCVLLHHIKQNEKRSMRNKIRWTRCVYWLCMMVCWMEPKATEGANDFVDVQSRVASVAVFQREANVVREADLRASEKHQRIRLTGLPETLRDQSVRCESDPNLIVRSLSLIPHQDTEVKGVFQEQAEVLRSLQEAVASAKQDVLVIEQDLKTIETLVQFSAAKTNADLNSAKLDTKGVTEIADFVMQRRRALAKELHEATARATTQQEKLETKIAEFAELAGPQSRNTYDVILDVLAPQGGKLRLNYWVDEVSWQPNYTIHATSNPQGEDQFLIEMEGKVLQNSGEDWTGVELVLCTGTPNLNADGPVLAPLRVSASGSSDQNNDPFGRPAVTQPLSAWDNFDDWNDDLQINSEAARKQLAEFNQPQTKQRELAGDAMQTISDETYEIGGSIDIASQAGMQSITILRSTVQSKMYRVVIPLLSTFAYREAELENQTGRNLVGGAASVFLDGQFVGRTDLLSTAAGGEILIGLGADRQVRTRRELLDRNVSIKGGNRLAALNYRLVVSNFHDQPIAIRLMDRLPISNSAGVINVNVDPDTLGKLSTDGKYLRLMRPTGILRWDLEIPPRRFGSDAYDHDYQYSIEMDRTRTIVSTNLQQELKQDLDFQRASGGGMGGGMGGMGGSFSPGK
;
A
#
# COMPACT_ATOMS: atom_id res chain seq x y z
N MET A 1 43.29 29.48 -47.05
CA MET A 1 44.03 30.77 -46.99
C MET A 1 44.29 31.10 -45.54
N GLN A 2 45.55 31.40 -45.21
CA GLN A 2 46.03 31.80 -43.88
C GLN A 2 45.46 33.16 -43.44
N LYS A 3 45.14 33.34 -42.14
CA LYS A 3 45.86 34.22 -41.18
C LYS A 3 45.05 34.53 -39.90
N THR A 4 45.55 33.97 -38.79
CA THR A 4 45.79 34.55 -37.44
C THR A 4 45.20 35.90 -36.99
N HIS A 5 44.59 35.93 -35.79
CA HIS A 5 45.10 36.53 -34.52
C HIS A 5 44.04 36.32 -33.38
N LEU A 6 44.30 35.48 -32.34
CA LEU A 6 44.91 35.74 -31.01
C LEU A 6 44.05 36.54 -30.01
N TYR A 7 43.48 35.89 -28.98
CA TYR A 7 43.79 36.09 -27.53
C TYR A 7 42.94 35.17 -26.61
N ASN A 8 43.59 34.56 -25.61
CA ASN A 8 43.07 33.77 -24.48
C ASN A 8 43.11 34.70 -23.22
N PRO A 9 42.36 34.49 -22.10
CA PRO A 9 42.64 33.39 -21.16
C PRO A 9 41.45 32.81 -20.34
N LEU A 10 41.46 31.47 -20.20
CA LEU A 10 41.37 30.61 -18.99
C LEU A 10 40.77 31.16 -17.67
N PHE A 11 39.84 30.42 -17.04
CA PHE A 11 40.13 29.53 -15.88
C PHE A 11 38.93 28.71 -15.34
N ASN A 12 39.29 27.49 -14.90
CA ASN A 12 38.83 26.69 -13.75
C ASN A 12 37.74 25.59 -13.86
N THR A 13 38.25 24.35 -13.84
CA THR A 13 37.69 23.16 -13.19
C THR A 13 38.85 22.39 -12.54
N CYS A 14 38.72 21.93 -11.29
CA CYS A 14 39.51 20.82 -10.75
C CYS A 14 38.77 20.11 -9.62
N ILE A 15 38.80 18.78 -9.71
CA ILE A 15 38.22 17.75 -8.83
C ILE A 15 39.38 16.94 -8.20
N SER A 16 39.05 16.31 -7.05
CA SER A 16 39.56 15.05 -6.44
C SER A 16 40.86 14.98 -5.63
N ASN A 17 40.67 14.33 -4.47
CA ASN A 17 41.58 13.66 -3.54
C ASN A 17 42.40 12.52 -4.19
N ASP A 18 43.58 12.22 -3.63
CA ASP A 18 43.89 10.88 -3.11
C ASP A 18 45.18 10.84 -2.25
N ALA A 19 45.24 9.81 -1.40
CA ALA A 19 46.10 9.63 -0.23
C ALA A 19 47.50 9.04 -0.50
N ILE A 20 48.50 9.38 0.33
CA ILE A 20 49.74 8.59 0.56
C ILE A 20 50.19 8.77 2.03
N GLY A 21 50.55 7.66 2.70
CA GLY A 21 50.75 7.55 4.15
C GLY A 21 52.19 7.65 4.70
N MET A 22 52.26 7.76 6.06
CA MET A 22 53.25 7.33 7.10
C MET A 22 54.79 7.37 6.83
N PRO A 23 55.70 7.52 7.85
CA PRO A 23 55.61 6.97 9.22
C PRO A 23 56.24 7.78 10.40
N THR A 24 56.08 7.17 11.57
CA THR A 24 56.54 7.36 12.96
C THR A 24 58.03 7.67 13.24
N ALA A 25 58.33 8.46 14.30
CA ALA A 25 59.43 8.19 15.26
C ALA A 25 59.30 9.01 16.57
N PHE A 26 59.51 8.32 17.68
CA PHE A 26 59.46 8.72 19.10
C PHE A 26 60.68 9.56 19.55
N LEU A 27 60.49 10.46 20.52
CA LEU A 27 61.42 10.62 21.65
C LEU A 27 60.72 11.20 22.90
N ARG A 28 60.78 10.41 23.98
CA ARG A 28 60.28 10.67 25.34
C ARG A 28 61.22 11.62 26.11
N CYS A 29 60.64 12.48 26.94
CA CYS A 29 61.15 12.78 28.30
C CYS A 29 59.95 13.04 29.25
N TYR A 30 59.89 12.25 30.33
CA TYR A 30 58.96 12.33 31.47
C TYR A 30 59.28 13.55 32.36
N THR A 31 58.31 14.25 32.97
CA THR A 31 57.67 13.91 34.26
C THR A 31 56.46 14.85 34.55
N PRO A 32 55.55 14.46 35.47
CA PRO A 32 54.13 14.82 35.46
C PRO A 32 53.74 15.83 36.55
N ASP A 33 52.85 16.78 36.22
CA ASP A 33 51.82 17.34 37.11
C ASP A 33 50.99 18.35 36.29
N LEU A 34 49.69 18.44 36.59
CA LEU A 34 48.64 19.17 35.84
C LEU A 34 48.00 18.43 34.65
N ALA A 35 47.37 17.31 34.96
CA ALA A 35 46.18 16.88 34.24
C ALA A 35 44.99 16.92 35.21
N PHE A 36 44.25 18.02 35.26
CA PHE A 36 42.81 18.02 35.57
C PHE A 36 42.20 19.38 35.22
N SER A 37 41.11 19.34 34.46
CA SER A 37 40.25 20.46 34.03
C SER A 37 40.78 21.32 32.89
N ILE A 38 40.39 20.99 31.65
CA ILE A 38 39.87 21.89 30.60
C ILE A 38 39.28 20.98 29.51
N THR A 39 37.99 20.69 29.59
CA THR A 39 37.23 20.07 28.49
C THR A 39 35.87 20.74 28.40
N LYS A 40 35.86 21.96 27.86
CA LYS A 40 34.78 22.67 27.13
C LYS A 40 35.08 24.16 27.16
N CYS A 41 35.77 24.66 26.14
CA CYS A 41 35.85 26.10 25.89
C CYS A 41 35.92 26.35 24.37
N SER A 42 35.03 27.20 23.87
CA SER A 42 34.80 27.46 22.44
C SER A 42 36.03 28.06 21.73
N LYS A 43 36.24 27.69 20.45
CA LYS A 43 37.35 28.14 19.57
C LYS A 43 37.57 29.67 19.56
N THR A 44 36.53 30.46 19.79
CA THR A 44 36.58 31.93 19.84
C THR A 44 37.33 32.50 21.05
N ARG A 45 37.37 31.80 22.20
CA ARG A 45 38.06 32.30 23.41
C ARG A 45 39.57 32.07 23.38
N HIS A 46 40.03 31.04 22.65
CA HIS A 46 41.46 30.81 22.40
C HIS A 46 42.09 31.93 21.56
N HIS A 47 41.34 32.49 20.59
CA HIS A 47 41.85 33.55 19.72
C HIS A 47 42.06 34.87 20.46
N LEU A 48 41.15 35.29 21.35
CA LEU A 48 41.33 36.52 22.14
C LEU A 48 42.53 36.43 23.09
N CYS A 49 42.74 35.26 23.72
CA CYS A 49 43.87 35.05 24.63
C CYS A 49 45.22 35.08 23.88
N CYS A 50 45.29 34.48 22.69
CA CYS A 50 46.48 34.51 21.84
C CYS A 50 46.80 35.92 21.31
N VAL A 51 45.80 36.72 20.94
CA VAL A 51 46.01 38.10 20.46
C VAL A 51 46.52 39.01 21.58
N LEU A 52 45.99 38.86 22.80
CA LEU A 52 46.47 39.59 23.99
C LEU A 52 47.91 39.21 24.37
N LEU A 53 48.27 37.92 24.29
CA LEU A 53 49.64 37.45 24.53
C LEU A 53 50.62 37.92 23.44
N HIS A 54 50.18 38.01 22.18
CA HIS A 54 51.00 38.52 21.08
C HIS A 54 51.27 40.02 21.21
N HIS A 55 50.28 40.80 21.67
CA HIS A 55 50.43 42.25 21.87
C HIS A 55 51.36 42.61 23.04
N ILE A 56 51.45 41.75 24.05
CA ILE A 56 52.37 41.91 25.19
C ILE A 56 53.82 41.64 24.76
N LYS A 57 54.06 40.73 23.81
CA LYS A 57 55.40 40.43 23.27
C LYS A 57 55.98 41.53 22.36
N GLN A 58 55.15 42.36 21.74
CA GLN A 58 55.62 43.43 20.83
C GLN A 58 55.95 44.77 21.50
N ASN A 59 55.75 44.94 22.81
CA ASN A 59 55.85 46.26 23.47
C ASN A 59 56.98 46.35 24.51
N GLU A 60 58.17 45.83 24.17
CA GLU A 60 59.32 45.80 25.08
C GLU A 60 60.04 47.15 25.31
N LYS A 61 59.72 48.21 24.56
CA LYS A 61 60.41 49.52 24.63
C LYS A 61 59.66 50.62 25.38
N ARG A 62 59.11 50.35 26.58
CA ARG A 62 58.62 51.41 27.50
C ARG A 62 59.07 51.18 28.95
N SER A 63 59.49 52.27 29.60
CA SER A 63 60.03 52.38 30.97
C SER A 63 59.21 51.61 32.02
N MET A 64 59.91 50.98 32.98
CA MET A 64 59.38 50.11 34.04
C MET A 64 58.17 50.70 34.81
N ARG A 65 58.10 52.03 34.99
CA ARG A 65 56.98 52.67 35.70
C ARG A 65 55.63 52.55 34.97
N ASN A 66 55.63 52.45 33.63
CA ASN A 66 54.40 52.27 32.85
C ASN A 66 53.94 50.80 32.77
N LYS A 67 54.86 49.83 32.91
CA LYS A 67 54.52 48.39 32.89
C LYS A 67 53.66 48.00 34.09
N ILE A 68 53.90 48.55 35.28
CA ILE A 68 53.14 48.25 36.52
C ILE A 68 51.73 48.87 36.50
N ARG A 69 51.57 50.07 35.93
CA ARG A 69 50.25 50.69 35.77
C ARG A 69 49.38 49.97 34.73
N TRP A 70 49.98 49.52 33.63
CA TRP A 70 49.27 48.77 32.59
C TRP A 70 48.88 47.35 33.02
N THR A 71 49.77 46.63 33.73
CA THR A 71 49.41 45.30 34.26
C THR A 71 48.29 45.38 35.30
N ARG A 72 48.26 46.42 36.16
CA ARG A 72 47.16 46.61 37.12
C ARG A 72 45.83 46.96 36.43
N CYS A 73 45.84 47.72 35.33
CA CYS A 73 44.62 48.03 34.57
C CYS A 73 44.09 46.80 33.83
N VAL A 74 44.95 46.00 33.19
CA VAL A 74 44.52 44.76 32.51
C VAL A 74 44.05 43.70 33.51
N TYR A 75 44.68 43.61 34.69
CA TYR A 75 44.24 42.71 35.76
C TYR A 75 42.89 43.12 36.35
N TRP A 76 42.64 44.42 36.53
CA TRP A 76 41.32 44.93 36.95
C TRP A 76 40.25 44.78 35.87
N LEU A 77 40.60 44.96 34.59
CA LEU A 77 39.67 44.75 33.47
C LEU A 77 39.29 43.26 33.34
N CYS A 78 40.26 42.34 33.51
CA CYS A 78 39.99 40.90 33.52
C CYS A 78 39.18 40.46 34.76
N MET A 79 39.40 41.08 35.93
CA MET A 79 38.58 40.83 37.13
C MET A 79 37.14 41.36 36.97
N MET A 80 36.94 42.52 36.32
CA MET A 80 35.59 43.04 36.01
C MET A 80 34.85 42.19 34.96
N VAL A 81 35.55 41.68 33.95
CA VAL A 81 34.96 40.78 32.93
C VAL A 81 34.66 39.39 33.51
N CYS A 82 35.35 38.97 34.58
CA CYS A 82 35.04 37.75 35.32
C CYS A 82 33.99 37.93 36.44
N TRP A 83 33.53 39.15 36.73
CA TRP A 83 32.51 39.45 37.75
C TRP A 83 31.16 39.90 37.18
N MET A 84 31.04 40.04 35.86
CA MET A 84 29.74 39.93 35.21
C MET A 84 29.46 38.43 35.05
N GLU A 85 28.87 37.82 36.07
CA GLU A 85 28.05 36.64 35.83
C GLU A 85 27.05 37.04 34.74
N PRO A 86 27.07 36.40 33.55
CA PRO A 86 25.86 36.43 32.77
C PRO A 86 24.84 35.85 33.73
N LYS A 87 23.85 36.64 34.14
CA LYS A 87 22.57 36.04 34.48
C LYS A 87 22.30 35.14 33.29
N ALA A 88 22.43 33.84 33.49
CA ALA A 88 21.74 32.89 32.65
C ALA A 88 20.31 33.39 32.74
N THR A 89 19.88 34.14 31.73
CA THR A 89 18.49 34.15 31.36
C THR A 89 18.22 32.67 31.16
N GLU A 90 17.66 32.05 32.19
CA GLU A 90 16.66 31.01 32.03
C GLU A 90 15.64 31.58 31.04
N GLY A 91 16.00 31.59 29.76
CA GLY A 91 15.04 31.36 28.70
C GLY A 91 14.68 29.91 28.86
N ALA A 92 13.88 29.64 29.90
CA ALA A 92 13.11 28.43 29.97
C ALA A 92 12.45 28.29 28.60
N ASN A 93 12.51 27.08 28.07
CA ASN A 93 11.61 26.61 27.04
C ASN A 93 10.17 26.66 27.59
N ASP A 94 9.68 27.86 27.90
CA ASP A 94 8.34 28.10 28.45
C ASP A 94 7.36 28.04 27.28
N PHE A 95 7.07 26.81 26.88
CA PHE A 95 5.90 26.49 26.10
C PHE A 95 4.70 26.46 27.05
N VAL A 96 3.58 27.05 26.63
CA VAL A 96 2.30 26.82 27.30
C VAL A 96 1.66 25.60 26.65
N ASP A 97 1.47 24.54 27.43
CA ASP A 97 0.76 23.36 26.98
C ASP A 97 -0.73 23.67 26.80
N VAL A 98 -1.22 23.42 25.59
CA VAL A 98 -2.62 23.63 25.22
C VAL A 98 -3.21 22.28 24.84
N GLN A 99 -4.33 21.93 25.47
CA GLN A 99 -5.07 20.72 25.14
C GLN A 99 -5.76 20.88 23.79
N SER A 100 -5.70 19.84 22.97
CA SER A 100 -6.41 19.76 21.69
C SER A 100 -7.23 18.49 21.62
N ARG A 101 -8.29 18.50 20.82
CA ARG A 101 -9.10 17.31 20.53
C ARG A 101 -9.27 17.15 19.04
N VAL A 102 -9.38 15.91 18.57
CA VAL A 102 -9.80 15.65 17.19
C VAL A 102 -11.26 16.05 17.05
N ALA A 103 -11.57 16.91 16.08
CA ALA A 103 -12.92 17.41 15.82
C ALA A 103 -13.56 16.72 14.62
N SER A 104 -12.81 16.59 13.52
CA SER A 104 -13.28 15.95 12.30
C SER A 104 -12.17 15.15 11.63
N VAL A 105 -12.56 14.09 10.94
CA VAL A 105 -11.65 13.22 10.20
C VAL A 105 -12.26 12.89 8.84
N ALA A 106 -11.48 13.11 7.78
CA ALA A 106 -11.80 12.63 6.44
C ALA A 106 -10.90 11.44 6.10
N VAL A 107 -11.48 10.24 6.00
CA VAL A 107 -10.75 9.00 5.71
C VAL A 107 -10.82 8.72 4.21
N PHE A 108 -9.65 8.53 3.61
CA PHE A 108 -9.46 8.17 2.21
C PHE A 108 -9.02 6.71 2.10
N GLN A 109 -8.79 6.22 0.88
CA GLN A 109 -8.51 4.80 0.65
C GLN A 109 -7.27 4.28 1.40
N ARG A 110 -6.28 5.14 1.69
CA ARG A 110 -4.97 4.74 2.26
C ARG A 110 -4.41 5.70 3.32
N GLU A 111 -5.18 6.71 3.68
CA GLU A 111 -4.74 7.79 4.56
C GLU A 111 -5.96 8.50 5.13
N ALA A 112 -5.75 9.33 6.15
CA ALA A 112 -6.80 10.22 6.65
C ALA A 112 -6.28 11.62 6.87
N ASN A 113 -7.14 12.59 6.59
CA ASN A 113 -6.96 13.97 7.00
C ASN A 113 -7.63 14.18 8.35
N VAL A 114 -6.86 14.63 9.34
CA VAL A 114 -7.31 14.84 10.70
C VAL A 114 -7.28 16.32 11.02
N VAL A 115 -8.39 16.83 11.57
CA VAL A 115 -8.49 18.20 12.06
C VAL A 115 -8.66 18.18 13.58
N ARG A 116 -7.67 18.74 14.27
CA ARG A 116 -7.74 19.01 15.71
C ARG A 116 -8.16 20.43 15.99
N GLU A 117 -9.01 20.63 16.99
CA GLU A 117 -9.34 21.95 17.53
C GLU A 117 -8.66 22.17 18.88
N ALA A 118 -8.15 23.38 19.07
CA ALA A 118 -7.62 23.88 20.35
C ALA A 118 -8.14 25.29 20.62
N ASP A 119 -8.65 25.53 21.82
CA ASP A 119 -9.15 26.83 22.25
C ASP A 119 -8.02 27.63 22.92
N LEU A 120 -7.68 28.80 22.37
CA LEU A 120 -6.71 29.72 22.95
C LEU A 120 -7.38 30.83 23.76
N ARG A 121 -6.79 31.12 24.92
CA ARG A 121 -7.16 32.26 25.77
C ARG A 121 -6.57 33.56 25.22
N ALA A 122 -7.26 34.65 25.49
CA ALA A 122 -6.83 35.99 25.12
C ALA A 122 -5.48 36.37 25.76
N SER A 123 -4.55 36.86 24.93
CA SER A 123 -3.24 37.36 25.34
C SER A 123 -2.73 38.43 24.36
N GLU A 124 -2.42 39.60 24.90
CA GLU A 124 -1.76 40.71 24.20
C GLU A 124 -0.27 40.44 23.92
N LYS A 125 0.32 39.40 24.54
CA LYS A 125 1.73 39.03 24.35
C LYS A 125 1.88 37.85 23.40
N HIS A 126 3.03 37.80 22.73
CA HIS A 126 3.47 36.60 22.03
C HIS A 126 3.56 35.43 22.98
N GLN A 127 2.95 34.33 22.58
CA GLN A 127 2.97 33.09 23.33
C GLN A 127 3.54 32.00 22.43
N ARG A 128 4.38 31.15 23.02
CA ARG A 128 4.81 29.92 22.40
C ARG A 128 3.97 28.81 23.02
N ILE A 129 3.13 28.18 22.21
CA ILE A 129 2.23 27.12 22.65
C ILE A 129 2.71 25.78 22.14
N ARG A 130 2.42 24.72 22.89
CA ARG A 130 2.72 23.34 22.51
C ARG A 130 1.45 22.51 22.53
N LEU A 131 1.20 21.83 21.42
CA LEU A 131 0.15 20.82 21.26
C LEU A 131 0.83 19.45 21.22
N THR A 132 0.46 18.56 22.13
CA THR A 132 1.11 17.24 22.29
C THR A 132 0.24 16.10 21.73
N GLY A 133 0.85 14.91 21.64
CA GLY A 133 0.12 13.67 21.35
C GLY A 133 -0.31 13.52 19.90
N LEU A 134 0.45 14.10 18.95
CA LEU A 134 0.25 13.78 17.53
C LEU A 134 0.85 12.40 17.23
N PRO A 135 0.23 11.60 16.37
CA PRO A 135 0.67 10.23 16.10
C PRO A 135 2.00 10.15 15.34
N GLU A 136 2.71 9.02 15.47
CA GLU A 136 3.94 8.73 14.71
C GLU A 136 3.68 8.61 13.20
N THR A 137 2.48 8.13 12.83
CA THR A 137 2.04 7.92 11.44
C THR A 137 1.74 9.24 10.71
N LEU A 138 1.89 10.37 11.38
CA LEU A 138 1.74 11.69 10.79
C LEU A 138 2.78 11.92 9.69
N ARG A 139 2.35 12.52 8.58
CA ARG A 139 3.27 12.99 7.54
C ARG A 139 3.76 14.40 7.87
N ASP A 140 5.05 14.53 8.15
CA ASP A 140 5.69 15.79 8.60
C ASP A 140 5.36 17.02 7.74
N GLN A 141 5.40 16.89 6.41
CA GLN A 141 5.18 18.00 5.48
C GLN A 141 3.71 18.44 5.37
N SER A 142 2.80 17.65 5.94
CA SER A 142 1.36 17.81 5.80
C SER A 142 0.74 18.73 6.86
N VAL A 143 1.47 19.00 7.94
CA VAL A 143 0.95 19.78 9.08
C VAL A 143 0.71 21.23 8.66
N ARG A 144 -0.52 21.68 8.86
CA ARG A 144 -0.99 23.04 8.60
C ARG A 144 -1.78 23.52 9.81
N CYS A 145 -1.71 24.81 10.09
CA CYS A 145 -2.49 25.42 11.15
C CYS A 145 -3.31 26.56 10.55
N GLU A 146 -4.62 26.43 10.70
CA GLU A 146 -5.58 27.49 10.43
C GLU A 146 -6.00 28.12 11.76
N SER A 147 -6.30 29.41 11.71
CA SER A 147 -6.68 30.18 12.89
C SER A 147 -7.85 31.09 12.58
N ASP A 148 -8.61 31.43 13.62
CA ASP A 148 -9.64 32.46 13.50
C ASP A 148 -9.02 33.80 13.04
N PRO A 149 -9.77 34.69 12.35
CA PRO A 149 -9.24 35.91 11.74
C PRO A 149 -8.48 36.85 12.67
N ASN A 150 -8.75 36.81 13.98
CA ASN A 150 -8.14 37.67 15.00
C ASN A 150 -6.92 37.03 15.68
N LEU A 151 -6.49 35.85 15.24
CA LEU A 151 -5.39 35.07 15.80
C LEU A 151 -4.32 34.89 14.72
N ILE A 152 -3.10 35.34 15.01
CA ILE A 152 -1.97 35.26 14.08
C ILE A 152 -1.03 34.13 14.51
N VAL A 153 -0.80 33.16 13.62
CA VAL A 153 0.24 32.14 13.74
C VAL A 153 1.48 32.62 12.98
N ARG A 154 2.62 32.76 13.67
CA ARG A 154 3.88 33.27 13.08
C ARG A 154 4.85 32.17 12.67
N SER A 155 4.89 31.11 13.45
CA SER A 155 5.77 29.96 13.20
C SER A 155 5.03 28.68 13.56
N LEU A 156 5.38 27.63 12.84
CA LEU A 156 4.96 26.26 13.12
C LEU A 156 6.21 25.40 13.06
N SER A 157 6.41 24.57 14.08
CA SER A 157 7.51 23.62 14.14
C SER A 157 7.02 22.30 14.72
N LEU A 158 7.27 21.22 13.99
CA LEU A 158 7.02 19.86 14.44
C LEU A 158 8.30 19.31 15.08
N ILE A 159 8.19 18.77 16.28
CA ILE A 159 9.33 18.12 16.98
C ILE A 159 8.89 16.76 17.51
N PRO A 160 9.77 15.75 17.53
CA PRO A 160 9.48 14.50 18.23
C PRO A 160 9.20 14.78 19.70
N HIS A 161 8.11 14.21 20.24
CA HIS A 161 7.77 14.30 21.64
C HIS A 161 8.88 13.68 22.47
N GLN A 162 9.33 14.38 23.51
CA GLN A 162 10.33 13.88 24.43
C GLN A 162 9.75 13.86 25.83
N ASP A 163 9.23 12.69 26.22
CA ASP A 163 8.87 12.48 27.61
C ASP A 163 10.12 12.15 28.43
N THR A 164 10.56 13.12 29.22
CA THR A 164 11.79 13.04 30.02
C THR A 164 11.70 11.99 31.13
N GLU A 165 10.52 11.70 31.65
CA GLU A 165 10.34 10.69 32.72
C GLU A 165 10.43 9.28 32.15
N VAL A 166 9.82 9.06 30.98
CA VAL A 166 9.81 7.75 30.29
C VAL A 166 11.22 7.36 29.82
N LYS A 167 12.01 8.29 29.28
CA LYS A 167 13.41 8.00 28.87
C LYS A 167 14.29 7.47 30.02
N GLY A 168 14.12 7.96 31.24
CA GLY A 168 14.88 7.50 32.40
C GLY A 168 14.59 6.04 32.73
N VAL A 169 13.29 5.68 32.75
CA VAL A 169 12.84 4.31 33.03
C VAL A 169 13.27 3.33 31.93
N PHE A 170 13.16 3.73 30.66
CA PHE A 170 13.58 2.89 29.53
C PHE A 170 15.10 2.65 29.50
N GLN A 171 15.92 3.65 29.86
CA GLN A 171 17.37 3.49 29.93
C GLN A 171 17.79 2.53 31.06
N GLU A 172 17.18 2.65 32.24
CA GLU A 172 17.44 1.77 33.37
C GLU A 172 17.04 0.32 33.05
N GLN A 173 15.86 0.12 32.44
CA GLN A 173 15.40 -1.22 32.04
C GLN A 173 16.24 -1.83 30.91
N ALA A 174 16.70 -1.02 29.94
CA ALA A 174 17.60 -1.48 28.89
C ALA A 174 18.96 -1.95 29.44
N GLU A 175 19.48 -1.27 30.47
CA GLU A 175 20.70 -1.69 31.15
C GLU A 175 20.51 -3.00 31.91
N VAL A 176 19.36 -3.20 32.56
CA VAL A 176 18.99 -4.46 33.21
C VAL A 176 18.89 -5.60 32.19
N LEU A 177 18.20 -5.40 31.06
CA LEU A 177 18.09 -6.40 29.99
C LEU A 177 19.47 -6.80 29.44
N ARG A 178 20.34 -5.81 29.18
CA ARG A 178 21.72 -6.06 28.74
C ARG A 178 22.49 -6.93 29.76
N SER A 179 22.39 -6.60 31.05
CA SER A 179 23.07 -7.36 32.11
C SER A 179 22.58 -8.82 32.20
N LEU A 180 21.28 -9.07 31.99
CA LEU A 180 20.70 -10.41 31.99
C LEU A 180 21.10 -11.20 30.73
N GLN A 181 21.14 -10.55 29.57
CA GLN A 181 21.64 -11.17 28.34
C GLN A 181 23.10 -11.61 28.48
N GLU A 182 23.95 -10.76 29.06
CA GLU A 182 25.35 -11.09 29.36
C GLU A 182 25.44 -12.26 30.36
N ALA A 183 24.60 -12.29 31.40
CA ALA A 183 24.56 -13.39 32.37
C ALA A 183 24.11 -14.72 31.74
N VAL A 184 23.12 -14.70 30.85
CA VAL A 184 22.68 -15.88 30.08
C VAL A 184 23.80 -16.37 29.17
N ALA A 185 24.48 -15.46 28.47
CA ALA A 185 25.59 -15.81 27.58
C ALA A 185 26.73 -16.47 28.37
N SER A 186 27.09 -15.92 29.54
CA SER A 186 28.10 -16.50 30.42
C SER A 186 27.69 -17.89 30.92
N ALA A 187 26.44 -18.07 31.37
CA ALA A 187 25.98 -19.36 31.89
C ALA A 187 25.92 -20.44 30.79
N LYS A 188 25.54 -20.08 29.55
CA LYS A 188 25.58 -20.99 28.39
C LYS A 188 27.02 -21.35 28.01
N GLN A 189 27.96 -20.41 28.13
CA GLN A 189 29.37 -20.69 27.89
C GLN A 189 29.93 -21.70 28.90
N ASP A 190 29.55 -21.61 30.17
CA ASP A 190 29.96 -22.61 31.19
C ASP A 190 29.47 -24.02 30.84
N VAL A 191 28.22 -24.15 30.39
CA VAL A 191 27.65 -25.43 29.92
C VAL A 191 28.47 -26.00 28.76
N LEU A 192 28.79 -25.18 27.76
CA LEU A 192 29.59 -25.60 26.60
C LEU A 192 30.99 -26.08 26.98
N VAL A 193 31.64 -25.42 27.94
CA VAL A 193 32.96 -25.85 28.44
C VAL A 193 32.87 -27.23 29.10
N ILE A 194 31.85 -27.46 29.93
CA ILE A 194 31.66 -28.74 30.63
C ILE A 194 31.30 -29.87 29.65
N GLU A 195 30.47 -29.60 28.64
CA GLU A 195 30.17 -30.57 27.57
C GLU A 195 31.41 -30.95 26.77
N GLN A 196 32.27 -29.97 26.47
CA GLN A 196 33.54 -30.21 25.81
C GLN A 196 34.46 -31.08 26.68
N ASP A 197 34.53 -30.81 27.99
CA ASP A 197 35.28 -31.64 28.95
C ASP A 197 34.74 -33.08 28.99
N LEU A 198 33.42 -33.29 28.99
CA LEU A 198 32.83 -34.62 28.92
C LEU A 198 33.24 -35.36 27.63
N LYS A 199 33.26 -34.67 26.50
CA LYS A 199 33.73 -35.21 25.22
C LYS A 199 35.21 -35.56 25.26
N THR A 200 36.06 -34.77 25.92
CA THR A 200 37.48 -35.14 26.10
C THR A 200 37.63 -36.42 26.91
N ILE A 201 36.84 -36.59 27.98
CA ILE A 201 36.84 -37.83 28.77
C ILE A 201 36.37 -39.02 27.95
N GLU A 202 35.38 -38.85 27.05
CA GLU A 202 34.98 -39.90 26.09
C GLU A 202 36.10 -40.30 25.15
N THR A 203 36.83 -39.33 24.59
CA THR A 203 37.99 -39.62 23.74
C THR A 203 39.10 -40.33 24.51
N LEU A 204 39.31 -39.99 25.79
CA LEU A 204 40.27 -40.66 26.66
C LEU A 204 39.87 -42.11 26.93
N VAL A 205 38.56 -42.39 27.11
CA VAL A 205 38.03 -43.76 27.24
C VAL A 205 38.28 -44.55 25.96
N GLN A 206 38.01 -43.97 24.79
CA GLN A 206 38.26 -44.64 23.50
C GLN A 206 39.75 -44.93 23.29
N PHE A 207 40.62 -43.96 23.60
CA PHE A 207 42.07 -44.13 23.54
C PHE A 207 42.56 -45.22 24.50
N SER A 208 42.08 -45.19 25.73
CA SER A 208 42.41 -46.21 26.74
C SER A 208 41.92 -47.60 26.30
N ALA A 209 40.69 -47.73 25.80
CA ALA A 209 40.16 -49.00 25.30
C ALA A 209 40.97 -49.55 24.12
N ALA A 210 41.38 -48.69 23.18
CA ALA A 210 42.23 -49.08 22.05
C ALA A 210 43.61 -49.57 22.51
N LYS A 211 44.23 -48.87 23.47
CA LYS A 211 45.53 -49.25 24.05
C LYS A 211 45.43 -50.55 24.87
N THR A 212 44.41 -50.68 25.71
CA THR A 212 44.14 -51.90 26.48
C THR A 212 43.95 -53.11 25.57
N ASN A 213 43.22 -52.97 24.45
CA ASN A 213 43.07 -54.04 23.45
C ASN A 213 44.40 -54.42 22.77
N ALA A 214 45.26 -53.44 22.47
CA ALA A 214 46.59 -53.69 21.90
C ALA A 214 47.53 -54.39 22.90
N ASP A 215 47.48 -54.01 24.17
CA ASP A 215 48.30 -54.59 25.24
C ASP A 215 47.81 -56.01 25.64
N LEU A 216 46.50 -56.27 25.55
CA LEU A 216 45.89 -57.62 25.63
C LEU A 216 46.41 -58.55 24.53
N ASN A 217 46.43 -58.07 23.28
CA ASN A 217 46.89 -58.85 22.12
C ASN A 217 48.41 -59.12 22.14
N SER A 218 49.18 -58.39 22.94
CA SER A 218 50.63 -58.55 23.09
C SER A 218 51.05 -59.17 24.43
N ALA A 219 50.09 -59.67 25.24
CA ALA A 219 50.30 -60.28 26.56
C ALA A 219 51.05 -59.39 27.59
N LYS A 220 50.94 -58.06 27.45
CA LYS A 220 51.61 -57.06 28.30
C LYS A 220 50.63 -56.25 29.17
N LEU A 221 49.42 -56.75 29.37
CA LEU A 221 48.37 -56.01 30.06
C LEU A 221 48.72 -55.72 31.52
N ASP A 222 48.85 -54.44 31.86
CA ASP A 222 48.90 -53.97 33.25
C ASP A 222 47.48 -53.76 33.79
N THR A 223 47.02 -54.73 34.58
CA THR A 223 45.66 -54.70 35.14
C THR A 223 45.46 -53.59 36.18
N LYS A 224 46.53 -53.14 36.86
CA LYS A 224 46.44 -52.06 37.86
C LYS A 224 46.26 -50.70 37.20
N GLY A 225 47.05 -50.40 36.16
CA GLY A 225 46.92 -49.16 35.40
C GLY A 225 45.55 -48.99 34.73
N VAL A 226 44.95 -50.09 34.24
CA VAL A 226 43.60 -50.06 33.66
C VAL A 226 42.53 -49.76 34.70
N THR A 227 42.62 -50.34 35.91
CA THR A 227 41.67 -50.03 36.99
C THR A 227 41.77 -48.58 37.46
N GLU A 228 42.98 -48.02 37.56
CA GLU A 228 43.18 -46.62 37.97
C GLU A 228 42.60 -45.62 36.95
N ILE A 229 42.76 -45.89 35.65
CA ILE A 229 42.17 -45.06 34.59
C ILE A 229 40.64 -45.17 34.61
N ALA A 230 40.09 -46.37 34.80
CA ALA A 230 38.65 -46.58 34.89
C ALA A 230 38.03 -45.85 36.09
N ASP A 231 38.67 -45.90 37.26
CA ASP A 231 38.23 -45.18 38.46
C ASP A 231 38.32 -43.67 38.27
N PHE A 232 39.42 -43.17 37.70
CA PHE A 232 39.59 -41.74 37.36
C PHE A 232 38.49 -41.24 36.43
N VAL A 233 38.22 -41.97 35.34
CA VAL A 233 37.17 -41.65 34.36
C VAL A 233 35.80 -41.63 35.04
N MET A 234 35.47 -42.66 35.83
CA MET A 234 34.17 -42.77 36.49
C MET A 234 33.97 -41.65 37.53
N GLN A 235 35.01 -41.30 38.29
CA GLN A 235 34.95 -40.20 39.25
C GLN A 235 34.83 -38.84 38.55
N ARG A 236 35.62 -38.59 37.49
CA ARG A 236 35.55 -37.34 36.72
C ARG A 236 34.24 -37.17 35.97
N ARG A 237 33.70 -38.25 35.38
CA ARG A 237 32.37 -38.24 34.75
C ARG A 237 31.26 -37.87 35.73
N ARG A 238 31.27 -38.44 36.95
CA ARG A 238 30.27 -38.08 37.97
C ARG A 238 30.38 -36.62 38.41
N ALA A 239 31.60 -36.10 38.57
CA ALA A 239 31.83 -34.70 38.91
C ALA A 239 31.33 -33.76 37.79
N LEU A 240 31.74 -34.00 36.54
CA LEU A 240 31.32 -33.20 35.38
C LEU A 240 29.81 -33.28 35.14
N ALA A 241 29.17 -34.44 35.36
CA ALA A 241 27.71 -34.57 35.24
C ALA A 241 26.98 -33.70 36.28
N LYS A 242 27.51 -33.60 37.51
CA LYS A 242 26.99 -32.71 38.54
C LYS A 242 27.18 -31.23 38.17
N GLU A 243 28.39 -30.85 37.75
CA GLU A 243 28.71 -29.50 37.29
C GLU A 243 27.83 -29.09 36.10
N LEU A 244 27.62 -30.00 35.14
CA LEU A 244 26.75 -29.78 33.98
C LEU A 244 25.31 -29.53 34.41
N HIS A 245 24.78 -30.35 35.32
CA HIS A 245 23.42 -30.17 35.84
C HIS A 245 23.26 -28.81 36.54
N GLU A 246 24.22 -28.43 37.39
CA GLU A 246 24.22 -27.13 38.07
C GLU A 246 24.36 -25.94 37.09
N ALA A 247 25.24 -26.04 36.09
CA ALA A 247 25.43 -25.02 35.07
C ALA A 247 24.19 -24.87 34.18
N THR A 248 23.57 -25.98 33.80
CA THR A 248 22.33 -25.98 33.02
C THR A 248 21.19 -25.36 33.81
N ALA A 249 21.04 -25.70 35.11
CA ALA A 249 20.03 -25.08 35.97
C ALA A 249 20.24 -23.56 36.11
N ARG A 250 21.49 -23.10 36.22
CA ARG A 250 21.82 -21.66 36.20
C ARG A 250 21.43 -20.99 34.89
N ALA A 251 21.77 -21.61 33.75
CA ALA A 251 21.43 -21.08 32.43
C ALA A 251 19.92 -20.97 32.23
N THR A 252 19.16 -22.01 32.61
CA THR A 252 17.68 -21.99 32.56
C THR A 252 17.10 -20.90 33.46
N THR A 253 17.59 -20.78 34.70
CA THR A 253 17.11 -19.73 35.64
C THR A 253 17.35 -18.32 35.09
N GLN A 254 18.50 -18.07 34.47
CA GLN A 254 18.80 -16.77 33.87
C GLN A 254 17.96 -16.51 32.61
N GLN A 255 17.70 -17.56 31.82
CA GLN A 255 16.84 -17.48 30.65
C GLN A 255 15.39 -17.15 31.03
N GLU A 256 14.83 -17.80 32.04
CA GLU A 256 13.50 -17.51 32.58
C GLU A 256 13.39 -16.06 33.10
N LYS A 257 14.43 -15.57 33.79
CA LYS A 257 14.48 -14.16 34.24
C LYS A 257 14.52 -13.19 33.08
N LEU A 258 15.28 -13.50 32.03
CA LEU A 258 15.35 -12.68 30.83
C LEU A 258 14.00 -12.63 30.11
N GLU A 259 13.34 -13.77 29.94
CA GLU A 259 12.02 -13.86 29.31
C GLU A 259 10.94 -13.11 30.11
N THR A 260 10.94 -13.26 31.43
CA THR A 260 10.03 -12.51 32.32
C THR A 260 10.26 -11.01 32.18
N LYS A 261 11.52 -10.55 32.16
CA LYS A 261 11.84 -9.13 32.02
C LYS A 261 11.54 -8.59 30.62
N ILE A 262 11.68 -9.39 29.58
CA ILE A 262 11.26 -9.01 28.22
C ILE A 262 9.74 -8.84 28.18
N ALA A 263 8.97 -9.74 28.81
CA ALA A 263 7.52 -9.62 28.89
C ALA A 263 7.09 -8.38 29.68
N GLU A 264 7.68 -8.14 30.85
CA GLU A 264 7.44 -6.91 31.65
C GLU A 264 7.79 -5.64 30.85
N PHE A 265 8.92 -5.64 30.13
CA PHE A 265 9.31 -4.51 29.28
C PHE A 265 8.33 -4.29 28.13
N ALA A 266 7.83 -5.36 27.50
CA ALA A 266 6.83 -5.27 26.44
C ALA A 266 5.48 -4.73 26.95
N GLU A 267 5.08 -5.05 28.18
CA GLU A 267 3.89 -4.49 28.82
C GLU A 267 4.08 -3.00 29.18
N LEU A 268 5.25 -2.62 29.71
CA LEU A 268 5.61 -1.22 29.98
C LEU A 268 5.72 -0.38 28.69
N ALA A 269 6.23 -0.99 27.61
CA ALA A 269 6.27 -0.43 26.27
C ALA A 269 4.93 -0.51 25.52
N GLY A 270 3.84 -0.81 26.23
CA GLY A 270 2.47 -0.70 25.72
C GLY A 270 2.15 0.69 25.14
N PRO A 271 0.90 0.96 24.73
CA PRO A 271 0.51 2.09 23.87
C PRO A 271 0.91 3.50 24.34
N GLN A 272 1.45 3.65 25.55
CA GLN A 272 2.01 4.89 26.10
C GLN A 272 3.43 5.24 25.63
N SER A 273 4.17 4.31 25.01
CA SER A 273 5.52 4.56 24.47
C SER A 273 5.54 4.76 22.94
N ARG A 274 4.44 5.22 22.34
CA ARG A 274 4.45 5.58 20.91
C ARG A 274 5.30 6.84 20.71
N ASN A 275 6.18 6.86 19.71
CA ASN A 275 6.88 8.07 19.32
C ASN A 275 5.84 9.08 18.82
N THR A 276 5.41 9.97 19.68
CA THR A 276 4.46 11.03 19.29
C THR A 276 5.22 12.24 18.81
N TYR A 277 4.53 13.15 18.15
CA TYR A 277 5.05 14.48 17.82
C TYR A 277 4.35 15.55 18.63
N ASP A 278 5.09 16.64 18.89
CA ASP A 278 4.56 17.88 19.41
C ASP A 278 4.62 18.95 18.32
N VAL A 279 3.57 19.76 18.25
CA VAL A 279 3.56 20.97 17.42
C VAL A 279 3.76 22.19 18.31
N ILE A 280 4.81 22.94 18.00
CA ILE A 280 5.13 24.23 18.59
C ILE A 280 4.62 25.32 17.67
N LEU A 281 3.83 26.25 18.21
CA LEU A 281 3.35 27.43 17.50
C LEU A 281 3.77 28.70 18.24
N ASP A 282 4.31 29.68 17.53
CA ASP A 282 4.40 31.05 18.05
C ASP A 282 3.17 31.84 17.61
N VAL A 283 2.31 32.21 18.57
CA VAL A 283 1.00 32.82 18.32
C VAL A 283 0.86 34.20 18.97
N LEU A 284 -0.01 35.02 18.37
CA LEU A 284 -0.53 36.26 18.95
C LEU A 284 -2.07 36.20 18.90
N ALA A 285 -2.71 36.18 20.06
CA ALA A 285 -4.16 35.98 20.18
C ALA A 285 -4.80 37.02 21.14
N PRO A 286 -4.88 38.31 20.78
CA PRO A 286 -5.33 39.37 21.70
C PRO A 286 -6.75 39.16 22.23
N GLN A 287 -7.62 38.53 21.44
CA GLN A 287 -9.02 38.24 21.80
C GLN A 287 -9.27 36.75 22.11
N GLY A 288 -8.22 35.92 22.09
CA GLY A 288 -8.36 34.46 22.06
C GLY A 288 -8.93 33.98 20.72
N GLY A 289 -9.33 32.71 20.65
CA GLY A 289 -9.94 32.13 19.47
C GLY A 289 -9.61 30.65 19.30
N LYS A 290 -10.14 30.06 18.23
CA LYS A 290 -9.88 28.67 17.87
C LYS A 290 -8.68 28.55 16.95
N LEU A 291 -7.88 27.53 17.22
CA LEU A 291 -6.89 26.98 16.31
C LEU A 291 -7.38 25.66 15.75
N ARG A 292 -7.22 25.48 14.43
CA ARG A 292 -7.43 24.21 13.74
C ARG A 292 -6.11 23.70 13.21
N LEU A 293 -5.67 22.56 13.72
CA LEU A 293 -4.47 21.90 13.24
C LEU A 293 -4.90 20.78 12.30
N ASN A 294 -4.49 20.89 11.03
CA ASN A 294 -4.78 19.94 9.98
C ASN A 294 -3.50 19.14 9.66
N TYR A 295 -3.58 17.82 9.63
CA TYR A 295 -2.48 16.95 9.23
C TYR A 295 -2.99 15.65 8.63
N TRP A 296 -2.12 14.99 7.87
CA TRP A 296 -2.39 13.68 7.28
C TRP A 296 -1.72 12.59 8.10
N VAL A 297 -2.43 11.47 8.27
CA VAL A 297 -1.94 10.27 8.93
C VAL A 297 -2.01 9.07 8.00
N ASP A 298 -0.99 8.23 8.08
CA ASP A 298 -0.93 6.93 7.43
C ASP A 298 -1.55 5.84 8.31
N GLU A 299 -1.53 4.60 7.83
CA GLU A 299 -2.10 3.42 8.51
C GLU A 299 -3.61 3.54 8.83
N VAL A 300 -4.29 4.37 8.05
CA VAL A 300 -5.75 4.44 8.02
C VAL A 300 -6.20 4.09 6.61
N SER A 301 -7.26 3.30 6.49
CA SER A 301 -7.92 3.06 5.21
C SER A 301 -9.38 2.77 5.43
N TRP A 302 -10.18 2.92 4.37
CA TRP A 302 -11.52 2.35 4.36
C TRP A 302 -11.82 1.67 3.03
N GLN A 303 -12.70 0.68 3.09
CA GLN A 303 -13.22 0.01 1.90
C GLN A 303 -14.75 -0.14 2.00
N PRO A 304 -15.49 0.08 0.89
CA PRO A 304 -16.92 -0.16 0.87
C PRO A 304 -17.23 -1.66 0.93
N ASN A 305 -18.23 -2.02 1.71
CA ASN A 305 -18.76 -3.36 1.81
C ASN A 305 -20.28 -3.32 1.83
N TYR A 306 -20.91 -4.06 0.92
CA TYR A 306 -22.35 -4.06 0.74
C TYR A 306 -22.99 -5.31 1.31
N THR A 307 -24.19 -5.14 1.84
CA THR A 307 -25.11 -6.23 2.15
C THR A 307 -26.41 -5.97 1.41
N ILE A 308 -26.85 -6.94 0.60
CA ILE A 308 -28.02 -6.82 -0.24
C ILE A 308 -29.01 -7.90 0.16
N HIS A 309 -30.18 -7.49 0.62
CA HIS A 309 -31.29 -8.38 0.93
C HIS A 309 -32.39 -8.23 -0.12
N ALA A 310 -32.58 -9.26 -0.93
CA ALA A 310 -33.71 -9.40 -1.84
C ALA A 310 -34.83 -10.19 -1.17
N THR A 311 -36.06 -9.70 -1.27
CA THR A 311 -37.28 -10.38 -0.84
C THR A 311 -38.18 -10.58 -2.05
N SER A 312 -38.46 -11.83 -2.38
CA SER A 312 -39.30 -12.16 -3.52
C SER A 312 -40.77 -11.84 -3.26
N ASN A 313 -41.44 -11.32 -4.27
CA ASN A 313 -42.87 -10.99 -4.22
C ASN A 313 -43.59 -11.55 -5.45
N PRO A 314 -44.21 -12.74 -5.34
CA PRO A 314 -44.90 -13.37 -6.47
C PRO A 314 -46.06 -12.56 -7.07
N GLN A 315 -46.58 -11.56 -6.34
CA GLN A 315 -47.76 -10.79 -6.73
C GLN A 315 -47.42 -9.37 -7.20
N GLY A 316 -46.14 -9.00 -7.28
CA GLY A 316 -45.73 -7.63 -7.59
C GLY A 316 -44.24 -7.50 -7.91
N GLU A 317 -43.66 -6.38 -7.49
CA GLU A 317 -42.21 -6.16 -7.58
C GLU A 317 -41.51 -6.69 -6.34
N ASP A 318 -40.33 -7.23 -6.57
CA ASP A 318 -39.44 -7.72 -5.52
C ASP A 318 -38.79 -6.54 -4.80
N GLN A 319 -38.53 -6.70 -3.50
CA GLN A 319 -37.94 -5.65 -2.68
C GLN A 319 -36.46 -5.92 -2.47
N PHE A 320 -35.62 -4.91 -2.67
CA PHE A 320 -34.18 -4.95 -2.48
C PHE A 320 -33.77 -3.92 -1.45
N LEU A 321 -33.20 -4.38 -0.34
CA LEU A 321 -32.58 -3.55 0.66
C LEU A 321 -31.07 -3.57 0.44
N ILE A 322 -30.50 -2.42 0.09
CA ILE A 322 -29.07 -2.21 -0.11
C ILE A 322 -28.53 -1.47 1.11
N GLU A 323 -27.64 -2.12 1.84
CA GLU A 323 -26.90 -1.56 2.97
C GLU A 323 -25.44 -1.40 2.56
N MET A 324 -24.89 -0.21 2.76
CA MET A 324 -23.48 0.09 2.51
C MET A 324 -22.79 0.40 3.83
N GLU A 325 -21.71 -0.32 4.09
CA GLU A 325 -20.83 -0.11 5.23
C GLU A 325 -19.43 0.29 4.75
N GLY A 326 -18.78 1.17 5.50
CA GLY A 326 -17.34 1.39 5.42
C GLY A 326 -16.64 0.48 6.41
N LYS A 327 -15.79 -0.43 5.92
CA LYS A 327 -14.83 -1.13 6.78
C LYS A 327 -13.61 -0.22 6.95
N VAL A 328 -13.52 0.45 8.08
CA VAL A 328 -12.46 1.41 8.41
C VAL A 328 -11.36 0.70 9.22
N LEU A 329 -10.16 0.65 8.67
CA LEU A 329 -8.95 0.36 9.43
C LEU A 329 -8.41 1.69 9.95
N GLN A 330 -8.27 1.83 11.26
CA GLN A 330 -7.71 3.01 11.90
C GLN A 330 -6.62 2.54 12.84
N ASN A 331 -5.37 2.63 12.41
CA ASN A 331 -4.21 2.33 13.25
C ASN A 331 -3.25 3.53 13.31
N SER A 332 -3.81 4.74 13.28
CA SER A 332 -3.02 5.98 13.25
C SER A 332 -2.16 6.17 14.50
N GLY A 333 -2.56 5.60 15.63
CA GLY A 333 -1.91 5.78 16.92
C GLY A 333 -2.66 6.71 17.88
N GLU A 334 -3.71 7.39 17.41
CA GLU A 334 -4.57 8.28 18.18
C GLU A 334 -6.03 7.80 18.16
N ASP A 335 -6.76 7.92 19.27
CA ASP A 335 -8.18 7.59 19.30
C ASP A 335 -9.02 8.78 18.80
N TRP A 336 -10.06 8.49 18.03
CA TRP A 336 -11.00 9.49 17.52
C TRP A 336 -12.30 9.39 18.30
N THR A 337 -12.46 10.21 19.33
CA THR A 337 -13.66 10.22 20.19
C THR A 337 -14.56 11.40 19.84
N GLY A 338 -15.83 11.13 19.53
CA GLY A 338 -16.85 12.13 19.26
C GLY A 338 -16.59 12.96 18.01
N VAL A 339 -15.98 12.36 16.97
CA VAL A 339 -15.56 13.08 15.76
C VAL A 339 -16.64 13.10 14.70
N GLU A 340 -16.64 14.15 13.88
CA GLU A 340 -17.34 14.15 12.59
C GLU A 340 -16.52 13.32 11.59
N LEU A 341 -17.08 12.19 11.15
CA LEU A 341 -16.41 11.30 10.21
C LEU A 341 -16.94 11.52 8.79
N VAL A 342 -16.00 11.64 7.87
CA VAL A 342 -16.27 11.68 6.43
C VAL A 342 -15.46 10.58 5.74
N LEU A 343 -16.09 9.79 4.88
CA LEU A 343 -15.43 8.76 4.06
C LEU A 343 -15.36 9.23 2.61
N CYS A 344 -14.15 9.27 2.05
CA CYS A 344 -13.87 9.81 0.73
C CYS A 344 -13.33 8.72 -0.20
N THR A 345 -13.84 8.62 -1.42
CA THR A 345 -13.28 7.68 -2.42
C THR A 345 -12.21 8.27 -3.31
N GLY A 346 -12.05 9.59 -3.31
CA GLY A 346 -10.98 10.22 -4.08
C GLY A 346 -9.60 9.80 -3.60
N THR A 347 -8.64 9.84 -4.50
CA THR A 347 -7.23 9.87 -4.13
C THR A 347 -6.83 11.33 -4.07
N PRO A 348 -6.50 11.89 -2.89
CA PRO A 348 -6.02 13.26 -2.81
C PRO A 348 -4.66 13.31 -3.51
N ASN A 349 -4.67 13.54 -4.82
CA ASN A 349 -3.45 13.68 -5.58
C ASN A 349 -2.86 15.03 -5.20
N LEU A 350 -1.68 15.02 -4.58
CA LEU A 350 -1.04 16.24 -4.08
C LEU A 350 -0.59 17.16 -5.23
N ASN A 351 -0.64 16.66 -6.47
CA ASN A 351 -0.33 17.40 -7.69
C ASN A 351 -1.61 17.95 -8.33
N ALA A 352 -1.69 19.28 -8.37
CA ALA A 352 -2.78 19.99 -9.04
C ALA A 352 -2.65 19.99 -10.57
N ASP A 353 -1.43 19.85 -11.08
CA ASP A 353 -1.16 19.81 -12.52
C ASP A 353 -1.40 18.40 -13.08
N GLY A 354 -2.07 18.33 -14.22
CA GLY A 354 -2.24 17.07 -14.97
C GLY A 354 -0.95 16.68 -15.71
N PRO A 355 -0.83 15.42 -16.13
CA PRO A 355 0.39 14.93 -16.77
C PRO A 355 0.67 15.65 -18.10
N VAL A 356 1.93 15.93 -18.38
CA VAL A 356 2.31 16.62 -19.62
C VAL A 356 2.44 15.62 -20.77
N LEU A 357 1.68 15.82 -21.85
CA LEU A 357 1.73 14.96 -23.03
C LEU A 357 3.02 15.18 -23.85
N ALA A 358 3.83 14.13 -23.98
CA ALA A 358 5.02 14.11 -24.81
C ALA A 358 4.72 13.56 -26.23
N PRO A 359 5.42 14.02 -27.29
CA PRO A 359 5.17 13.52 -28.65
C PRO A 359 5.69 12.09 -28.85
N LEU A 360 4.85 11.21 -29.42
CA LEU A 360 5.28 9.89 -29.90
C LEU A 360 6.19 10.01 -31.12
N ARG A 361 7.46 9.63 -30.98
CA ARG A 361 8.43 9.57 -32.08
C ARG A 361 8.53 8.15 -32.59
N VAL A 362 8.33 7.97 -33.89
CA VAL A 362 8.43 6.67 -34.58
C VAL A 362 9.53 6.72 -35.63
N SER A 363 10.33 5.66 -35.72
CA SER A 363 11.36 5.47 -36.74
C SER A 363 11.25 4.08 -37.34
N ALA A 364 11.33 3.97 -38.67
CA ALA A 364 11.42 2.67 -39.33
C ALA A 364 12.78 2.04 -39.02
N SER A 365 12.79 0.79 -38.55
CA SER A 365 14.04 0.05 -38.30
C SER A 365 14.82 -0.11 -39.61
N GLY A 366 15.96 0.58 -39.67
CA GLY A 366 17.12 0.15 -40.43
C GLY A 366 18.22 -0.16 -39.41
N SER A 367 18.57 -1.44 -39.28
CA SER A 367 19.62 -1.99 -38.41
C SER A 367 19.31 -2.18 -36.92
N SER A 368 19.99 -3.21 -36.40
CA SER A 368 19.81 -3.90 -35.13
C SER A 368 20.58 -3.23 -34.00
N ASP A 369 19.91 -2.45 -33.16
CA ASP A 369 20.35 -2.21 -31.79
C ASP A 369 19.45 -3.03 -30.86
N GLN A 370 19.86 -4.28 -30.61
CA GLN A 370 19.07 -5.29 -29.89
C GLN A 370 19.06 -5.16 -28.36
N ASN A 371 19.52 -4.04 -27.78
CA ASN A 371 19.68 -3.97 -26.31
C ASN A 371 19.26 -2.67 -25.61
N ASN A 372 18.57 -1.75 -26.29
CA ASN A 372 17.86 -0.69 -25.59
C ASN A 372 16.38 -1.07 -25.53
N ASP A 373 15.89 -1.41 -24.33
CA ASP A 373 14.46 -1.25 -24.07
C ASP A 373 14.10 0.21 -24.36
N PRO A 374 13.32 0.52 -25.41
CA PRO A 374 12.96 1.89 -25.77
C PRO A 374 12.15 2.60 -24.68
N PHE A 375 11.64 1.82 -23.71
CA PHE A 375 10.83 2.24 -22.59
C PHE A 375 11.55 2.07 -21.25
N GLY A 376 12.83 1.70 -21.26
CA GLY A 376 13.63 1.59 -20.04
C GLY A 376 13.82 2.95 -19.37
N ARG A 377 13.87 2.96 -18.03
CA ARG A 377 14.17 4.18 -17.27
C ARG A 377 15.50 4.78 -17.75
N PRO A 378 15.52 6.03 -18.25
CA PRO A 378 16.78 6.66 -18.60
C PRO A 378 17.62 6.85 -17.34
N ALA A 379 18.93 6.65 -17.46
CA ALA A 379 19.86 7.09 -16.43
C ALA A 379 19.83 8.63 -16.40
N VAL A 380 19.12 9.20 -15.43
CA VAL A 380 19.10 10.66 -15.22
C VAL A 380 20.52 11.08 -14.87
N THR A 381 21.19 11.70 -15.84
CA THR A 381 22.60 12.10 -15.75
C THR A 381 22.78 13.60 -15.48
N GLN A 382 21.68 14.36 -15.45
CA GLN A 382 21.71 15.77 -15.08
C GLN A 382 20.91 16.02 -13.79
N PRO A 383 21.46 16.78 -12.84
CA PRO A 383 20.72 17.16 -11.64
C PRO A 383 19.57 18.09 -12.07
N LEU A 384 18.34 17.69 -11.75
CA LEU A 384 17.19 18.61 -11.78
C LEU A 384 17.44 19.79 -10.82
N SER A 385 16.74 20.91 -11.04
CA SER A 385 16.75 22.01 -10.08
C SER A 385 16.30 21.51 -8.71
N ALA A 386 16.85 22.06 -7.62
CA ALA A 386 16.34 21.80 -6.27
C ALA A 386 14.88 22.27 -6.06
N TRP A 387 14.33 22.99 -7.04
CA TRP A 387 12.95 23.49 -7.07
C TRP A 387 12.04 22.66 -8.01
N ASP A 388 12.59 21.73 -8.79
CA ASP A 388 11.80 20.84 -9.65
C ASP A 388 11.48 19.55 -8.87
N ASN A 389 10.24 19.08 -8.99
CA ASN A 389 9.84 17.82 -8.39
C ASN A 389 10.25 16.65 -9.30
N PHE A 390 11.22 15.85 -8.85
CA PHE A 390 11.72 14.69 -9.59
C PHE A 390 10.63 13.63 -9.79
N ASP A 391 9.73 13.49 -8.82
CA ASP A 391 8.69 12.47 -8.85
C ASP A 391 7.68 12.76 -9.97
N ASP A 392 7.25 14.03 -10.11
CA ASP A 392 6.32 14.46 -11.17
C ASP A 392 6.89 14.18 -12.57
N TRP A 393 8.17 14.51 -12.78
CA TRP A 393 8.84 14.25 -14.05
C TRP A 393 8.92 12.75 -14.37
N ASN A 394 9.22 11.94 -13.36
CA ASN A 394 9.33 10.49 -13.52
C ASN A 394 7.96 9.84 -13.79
N ASP A 395 6.90 10.33 -13.15
CA ASP A 395 5.53 9.88 -13.39
C ASP A 395 5.06 10.24 -14.81
N ASP A 396 5.29 11.48 -15.26
CA ASP A 396 5.00 11.92 -16.63
C ASP A 396 5.70 11.03 -17.67
N LEU A 397 6.98 10.73 -17.44
CA LEU A 397 7.74 9.86 -18.33
C LEU A 397 7.14 8.44 -18.39
N GLN A 398 6.76 7.89 -17.24
CA GLN A 398 6.18 6.56 -17.17
C GLN A 398 4.83 6.49 -17.90
N ILE A 399 3.92 7.43 -17.63
CA ILE A 399 2.59 7.47 -18.28
C ILE A 399 2.73 7.60 -19.80
N ASN A 400 3.58 8.52 -20.27
CA ASN A 400 3.84 8.67 -21.70
C ASN A 400 4.46 7.42 -22.34
N SER A 401 5.36 6.72 -21.62
CA SER A 401 5.97 5.47 -22.11
C SER A 401 4.95 4.35 -22.28
N GLU A 402 4.01 4.20 -21.34
CA GLU A 402 2.94 3.21 -21.43
C GLU A 402 1.95 3.53 -22.56
N ALA A 403 1.57 4.81 -22.70
CA ALA A 403 0.74 5.28 -23.80
C ALA A 403 1.40 5.02 -25.17
N ALA A 404 2.70 5.32 -25.30
CA ALA A 404 3.47 5.05 -26.50
C ALA A 404 3.50 3.55 -26.85
N ARG A 405 3.66 2.67 -25.85
CA ARG A 405 3.63 1.21 -26.06
C ARG A 405 2.27 0.74 -26.61
N LYS A 406 1.17 1.28 -26.10
CA LYS A 406 -0.18 0.99 -26.60
C LYS A 406 -0.36 1.45 -28.04
N GLN A 407 0.02 2.70 -28.35
CA GLN A 407 -0.08 3.25 -29.71
C GLN A 407 0.78 2.49 -30.73
N LEU A 408 2.00 2.07 -30.36
CA LEU A 408 2.81 1.22 -31.23
C LEU A 408 2.21 -0.17 -31.43
N ALA A 409 1.55 -0.74 -30.41
CA ALA A 409 0.84 -1.99 -30.56
C ALA A 409 -0.33 -1.85 -31.55
N GLU A 410 -1.08 -0.75 -31.50
CA GLU A 410 -2.15 -0.43 -32.45
C GLU A 410 -1.63 -0.36 -33.90
N PHE A 411 -0.47 0.26 -34.14
CA PHE A 411 0.11 0.35 -35.48
C PHE A 411 0.55 -1.00 -36.05
N ASN A 412 0.96 -1.93 -35.18
CA ASN A 412 1.55 -3.21 -35.59
C ASN A 412 0.56 -4.37 -35.60
N GLN A 413 -0.67 -4.19 -35.10
CA GLN A 413 -1.70 -5.23 -35.11
C GLN A 413 -2.65 -5.10 -36.31
N PRO A 414 -2.97 -6.20 -37.02
CA PRO A 414 -4.02 -6.19 -38.04
C PRO A 414 -5.36 -5.86 -37.38
N GLN A 415 -6.17 -5.03 -38.05
CA GLN A 415 -7.38 -4.39 -37.52
C GLN A 415 -8.33 -5.33 -36.76
N THR A 416 -8.16 -5.43 -35.44
CA THR A 416 -9.21 -5.88 -34.53
C THR A 416 -9.90 -4.64 -34.00
N LYS A 417 -11.24 -4.61 -33.99
CA LYS A 417 -12.00 -3.56 -33.30
C LYS A 417 -11.85 -3.76 -31.79
N GLN A 418 -10.72 -3.33 -31.24
CA GLN A 418 -10.44 -3.45 -29.82
C GLN A 418 -11.21 -2.36 -29.08
N ARG A 419 -12.06 -2.75 -28.15
CA ARG A 419 -12.70 -1.83 -27.21
C ARG A 419 -11.83 -1.78 -25.97
N GLU A 420 -10.96 -0.79 -25.90
CA GLU A 420 -10.18 -0.54 -24.70
C GLU A 420 -10.79 0.61 -23.90
N LEU A 421 -10.80 0.45 -22.59
CA LEU A 421 -11.08 1.52 -21.65
C LEU A 421 -9.77 2.16 -21.24
N ALA A 422 -9.80 3.46 -21.01
CA ALA A 422 -8.68 4.13 -20.34
C ALA A 422 -8.50 3.52 -18.93
N GLY A 423 -7.26 3.48 -18.42
CA GLY A 423 -6.96 2.78 -17.16
C GLY A 423 -7.65 3.42 -15.95
N ASP A 424 -7.84 4.74 -16.00
CA ASP A 424 -8.56 5.57 -15.04
C ASP A 424 -10.10 5.38 -15.12
N ALA A 425 -10.62 5.11 -16.32
CA ALA A 425 -12.06 4.90 -16.57
C ALA A 425 -12.67 3.73 -15.77
N MET A 426 -11.87 2.76 -15.31
CA MET A 426 -12.37 1.60 -14.56
C MET A 426 -12.44 1.83 -13.05
N GLN A 427 -11.72 2.81 -12.50
CA GLN A 427 -11.47 2.85 -11.05
C GLN A 427 -12.41 3.77 -10.27
N THR A 428 -12.95 4.83 -10.87
CA THR A 428 -13.82 5.78 -10.14
C THR A 428 -14.73 6.55 -11.10
N ILE A 429 -16.04 6.60 -10.84
CA ILE A 429 -16.99 7.43 -11.62
C ILE A 429 -16.74 8.91 -11.33
N SER A 430 -16.56 9.22 -10.04
CA SER A 430 -16.20 10.51 -9.49
C SER A 430 -15.75 10.32 -8.04
N ASP A 431 -14.98 11.29 -7.53
CA ASP A 431 -14.73 11.38 -6.10
C ASP A 431 -16.08 11.57 -5.39
N GLU A 432 -16.40 10.69 -4.45
CA GLU A 432 -17.62 10.74 -3.66
C GLU A 432 -17.25 10.92 -2.18
N THR A 433 -18.05 11.70 -1.49
CA THR A 433 -17.87 12.01 -0.07
C THR A 433 -19.11 11.59 0.70
N TYR A 434 -18.92 10.71 1.67
CA TYR A 434 -19.97 10.21 2.55
C TYR A 434 -19.79 10.76 3.96
N GLU A 435 -20.63 11.72 4.31
CA GLU A 435 -20.73 12.24 5.68
C GLU A 435 -21.49 11.24 6.55
N ILE A 436 -20.86 10.80 7.64
CA ILE A 436 -21.50 9.92 8.61
C ILE A 436 -22.31 10.78 9.58
N GLY A 437 -23.61 10.50 9.69
CA GLY A 437 -24.50 11.28 10.54
C GLY A 437 -24.19 11.11 12.02
N GLY A 438 -23.97 12.24 12.71
CA GLY A 438 -23.67 12.28 14.14
C GLY A 438 -22.19 12.07 14.47
N SER A 439 -21.81 12.35 15.71
CA SER A 439 -20.45 12.11 16.21
C SER A 439 -20.22 10.63 16.49
N ILE A 440 -19.07 10.09 16.10
CA ILE A 440 -18.72 8.68 16.30
C ILE A 440 -17.37 8.52 17.02
N ASP A 441 -17.23 7.40 17.74
CA ASP A 441 -15.98 6.97 18.36
C ASP A 441 -15.32 5.87 17.51
N ILE A 442 -14.05 6.05 17.16
CA ILE A 442 -13.24 5.08 16.41
C ILE A 442 -11.89 4.95 17.12
N ALA A 443 -11.69 3.81 17.77
CA ALA A 443 -10.46 3.52 18.49
C ALA A 443 -9.31 3.21 17.52
N SER A 444 -8.07 3.51 17.93
CA SER A 444 -6.88 3.15 17.18
C SER A 444 -6.48 1.69 17.44
N GLN A 445 -6.67 0.84 16.44
CA GLN A 445 -6.44 -0.60 16.53
C GLN A 445 -6.16 -1.23 15.17
N ALA A 446 -5.44 -2.36 15.17
CA ALA A 446 -5.13 -3.12 13.96
C ALA A 446 -6.37 -3.77 13.30
N GLY A 447 -7.50 -3.87 13.99
CA GLY A 447 -8.73 -4.49 13.49
C GLY A 447 -9.65 -3.50 12.78
N MET A 448 -10.21 -3.89 11.63
CA MET A 448 -11.22 -3.10 10.92
C MET A 448 -12.50 -2.94 11.75
N GLN A 449 -13.06 -1.74 11.72
CA GLN A 449 -14.32 -1.35 12.35
C GLN A 449 -15.36 -1.11 11.25
N SER A 450 -16.61 -1.54 11.46
CA SER A 450 -17.67 -1.42 10.45
C SER A 450 -18.56 -0.23 10.78
N ILE A 451 -18.72 0.68 9.83
CA ILE A 451 -19.51 1.91 9.98
C ILE A 451 -20.59 1.91 8.91
N THR A 452 -21.86 1.95 9.31
CA THR A 452 -22.96 2.05 8.35
C THR A 452 -22.94 3.43 7.69
N ILE A 453 -22.89 3.46 6.36
CA ILE A 453 -22.88 4.69 5.58
C ILE A 453 -24.28 5.04 5.12
N LEU A 454 -24.97 4.10 4.47
CA LEU A 454 -26.33 4.30 4.02
C LEU A 454 -27.12 3.00 3.96
N ARG A 455 -28.44 3.17 3.89
CA ARG A 455 -29.42 2.11 3.73
C ARG A 455 -30.51 2.59 2.78
N SER A 456 -30.76 1.85 1.71
CA SER A 456 -31.77 2.20 0.72
C SER A 456 -32.61 1.00 0.32
N THR A 457 -33.89 1.22 0.11
CA THR A 457 -34.83 0.20 -0.36
C THR A 457 -35.29 0.56 -1.77
N VAL A 458 -35.14 -0.37 -2.70
CA VAL A 458 -35.53 -0.23 -4.11
C VAL A 458 -36.44 -1.39 -4.48
N GLN A 459 -37.39 -1.14 -5.37
CA GLN A 459 -38.24 -2.18 -5.96
C GLN A 459 -37.80 -2.45 -7.39
N SER A 460 -37.71 -3.74 -7.75
CA SER A 460 -37.41 -4.16 -9.11
C SER A 460 -37.92 -5.59 -9.34
N LYS A 461 -37.89 -6.06 -10.58
CA LYS A 461 -38.27 -7.44 -10.95
C LYS A 461 -37.03 -8.29 -11.16
N MET A 462 -37.03 -9.48 -10.56
CA MET A 462 -36.03 -10.49 -10.88
C MET A 462 -36.32 -11.17 -12.22
N TYR A 463 -35.27 -11.47 -12.97
CA TYR A 463 -35.32 -12.35 -14.14
C TYR A 463 -34.22 -13.41 -14.05
N ARG A 464 -34.19 -14.34 -15.01
CA ARG A 464 -33.19 -15.42 -15.04
C ARG A 464 -32.33 -15.33 -16.28
N VAL A 465 -31.02 -15.25 -16.11
CA VAL A 465 -30.07 -15.40 -17.21
C VAL A 465 -29.80 -16.88 -17.45
N VAL A 466 -29.95 -17.30 -18.69
CA VAL A 466 -29.81 -18.68 -19.14
C VAL A 466 -28.76 -18.74 -20.23
N ILE A 467 -27.59 -19.33 -19.92
CA ILE A 467 -26.48 -19.48 -20.87
C ILE A 467 -26.09 -20.96 -20.97
N PRO A 468 -26.82 -21.78 -21.75
CA PRO A 468 -26.63 -23.24 -21.79
C PRO A 468 -25.22 -23.68 -22.20
N LEU A 469 -24.49 -22.82 -22.92
CA LEU A 469 -23.09 -23.03 -23.28
C LEU A 469 -22.15 -23.00 -22.06
N LEU A 470 -22.47 -22.23 -21.02
CA LEU A 470 -21.61 -22.00 -19.86
C LEU A 470 -22.10 -22.70 -18.60
N SER A 471 -23.41 -22.94 -18.47
CA SER A 471 -23.99 -23.58 -17.29
C SER A 471 -25.27 -24.35 -17.63
N THR A 472 -25.53 -25.41 -16.85
CA THR A 472 -26.77 -26.20 -16.89
C THR A 472 -27.86 -25.65 -15.98
N PHE A 473 -27.60 -24.55 -15.28
CA PHE A 473 -28.56 -23.84 -14.44
C PHE A 473 -28.81 -22.44 -14.96
N ALA A 474 -29.99 -21.91 -14.67
CA ALA A 474 -30.24 -20.48 -14.78
C ALA A 474 -29.70 -19.72 -13.56
N TYR A 475 -29.38 -18.44 -13.71
CA TYR A 475 -28.97 -17.56 -12.62
C TYR A 475 -29.98 -16.44 -12.47
N ARG A 476 -30.41 -16.16 -11.23
CA ARG A 476 -31.30 -15.03 -10.95
C ARG A 476 -30.50 -13.74 -10.98
N GLU A 477 -31.07 -12.72 -11.61
CA GLU A 477 -30.52 -11.37 -11.65
C GLU A 477 -31.64 -10.34 -11.48
N ALA A 478 -31.28 -9.14 -11.05
CA ALA A 478 -32.13 -7.97 -11.06
C ALA A 478 -31.35 -6.76 -11.56
N GLU A 479 -32.01 -5.93 -12.36
CA GLU A 479 -31.54 -4.60 -12.76
C GLU A 479 -32.30 -3.58 -11.92
N LEU A 480 -31.59 -2.76 -11.15
CA LEU A 480 -32.16 -1.76 -10.26
C LEU A 480 -31.69 -0.38 -10.68
N GLU A 481 -32.42 0.65 -10.28
CA GLU A 481 -31.95 2.02 -10.38
C GLU A 481 -31.31 2.44 -9.05
N ASN A 482 -30.19 3.14 -9.11
CA ASN A 482 -29.57 3.75 -7.94
C ASN A 482 -30.41 4.94 -7.45
N GLN A 483 -31.38 4.64 -6.57
CA GLN A 483 -32.27 5.62 -5.96
C GLN A 483 -31.73 6.18 -4.63
N THR A 484 -30.44 5.98 -4.32
CA THR A 484 -29.84 6.48 -3.06
C THR A 484 -29.66 8.00 -3.05
N GLY A 485 -29.76 8.65 -4.23
CA GLY A 485 -29.48 10.08 -4.39
C GLY A 485 -27.99 10.44 -4.39
N ARG A 486 -27.11 9.44 -4.31
CA ARG A 486 -25.65 9.58 -4.31
C ARG A 486 -25.02 8.60 -5.29
N ASN A 487 -23.78 8.84 -5.69
CA ASN A 487 -23.04 7.83 -6.43
C ASN A 487 -22.70 6.69 -5.48
N LEU A 488 -22.85 5.45 -5.93
CA LEU A 488 -22.39 4.26 -5.21
C LEU A 488 -21.01 3.90 -5.73
N VAL A 489 -20.13 3.53 -4.81
CA VAL A 489 -18.73 3.21 -5.13
C VAL A 489 -18.53 1.71 -5.23
N GLY A 490 -17.67 1.25 -6.12
CA GLY A 490 -17.48 -0.18 -6.34
C GLY A 490 -16.98 -0.90 -5.09
N GLY A 491 -17.53 -2.08 -4.78
CA GLY A 491 -17.16 -2.82 -3.58
C GLY A 491 -17.78 -4.21 -3.49
N ALA A 492 -17.22 -5.05 -2.63
CA ALA A 492 -17.72 -6.40 -2.42
C ALA A 492 -19.12 -6.37 -1.80
N ALA A 493 -20.00 -7.28 -2.24
CA ALA A 493 -21.38 -7.38 -1.79
C ALA A 493 -21.71 -8.81 -1.34
N SER A 494 -22.29 -8.94 -0.15
CA SER A 494 -22.93 -10.18 0.30
C SER A 494 -24.41 -10.13 -0.06
N VAL A 495 -24.90 -11.17 -0.74
CA VAL A 495 -26.25 -11.20 -1.28
C VAL A 495 -27.10 -12.26 -0.61
N PHE A 496 -28.29 -11.85 -0.19
CA PHE A 496 -29.29 -12.68 0.44
C PHE A 496 -30.59 -12.64 -0.37
N LEU A 497 -31.25 -13.79 -0.52
CA LEU A 497 -32.57 -13.93 -1.11
C LEU A 497 -33.48 -14.63 -0.12
N ASP A 498 -34.61 -14.03 0.23
CA ASP A 498 -35.61 -14.58 1.17
C ASP A 498 -34.99 -15.03 2.51
N GLY A 499 -34.06 -14.21 3.02
CA GLY A 499 -33.33 -14.45 4.26
C GLY A 499 -32.18 -15.47 4.18
N GLN A 500 -31.93 -16.07 3.01
CA GLN A 500 -30.86 -17.04 2.80
C GLN A 500 -29.68 -16.43 2.06
N PHE A 501 -28.45 -16.74 2.50
CA PHE A 501 -27.24 -16.32 1.79
C PHE A 501 -27.12 -17.07 0.44
N VAL A 502 -27.09 -16.34 -0.67
CA VAL A 502 -27.02 -16.92 -2.03
C VAL A 502 -25.66 -16.75 -2.70
N GLY A 503 -24.80 -15.88 -2.18
CA GLY A 503 -23.44 -15.72 -2.67
C GLY A 503 -22.83 -14.36 -2.39
N ARG A 504 -21.62 -14.16 -2.93
CA ARG A 504 -20.96 -12.86 -3.00
C ARG A 504 -20.89 -12.38 -4.44
N THR A 505 -20.95 -11.07 -4.62
CA THR A 505 -20.74 -10.40 -5.90
C THR A 505 -19.95 -9.12 -5.66
N ASP A 506 -19.58 -8.42 -6.72
CA ASP A 506 -18.99 -7.09 -6.63
C ASP A 506 -20.01 -6.10 -7.18
N LEU A 507 -20.41 -5.13 -6.36
CA LEU A 507 -21.18 -4.00 -6.84
C LEU A 507 -20.24 -3.10 -7.62
N LEU A 508 -20.59 -2.77 -8.86
CA LEU A 508 -19.84 -1.81 -9.64
C LEU A 508 -20.16 -0.41 -9.15
N SER A 509 -19.20 0.51 -9.29
CA SER A 509 -19.48 1.93 -9.10
C SER A 509 -20.70 2.29 -9.97
N THR A 510 -21.67 3.03 -9.42
CA THR A 510 -22.91 3.38 -10.12
C THR A 510 -23.31 4.81 -9.77
N ALA A 511 -23.47 5.69 -10.77
CA ALA A 511 -23.92 7.05 -10.53
C ALA A 511 -25.34 7.11 -9.94
N ALA A 512 -25.72 8.21 -9.30
CA ALA A 512 -27.13 8.43 -8.90
C ALA A 512 -28.06 8.32 -10.13
N GLY A 513 -29.15 7.56 -10.01
CA GLY A 513 -30.04 7.24 -11.14
C GLY A 513 -29.47 6.25 -12.16
N GLY A 514 -28.23 5.76 -11.96
CA GLY A 514 -27.61 4.73 -12.78
C GLY A 514 -28.18 3.32 -12.53
N GLU A 515 -27.91 2.40 -13.44
CA GLU A 515 -28.36 1.01 -13.36
C GLU A 515 -27.40 0.16 -12.51
N ILE A 516 -27.94 -0.57 -11.53
CA ILE A 516 -27.23 -1.54 -10.70
C ILE A 516 -27.65 -2.94 -11.16
N LEU A 517 -26.67 -3.79 -11.50
CA LEU A 517 -26.92 -5.20 -11.79
C LEU A 517 -26.57 -6.07 -10.58
N ILE A 518 -27.51 -6.87 -10.09
CA ILE A 518 -27.30 -7.75 -8.93
C ILE A 518 -27.56 -9.21 -9.30
N GLY A 519 -26.57 -10.07 -9.09
CA GLY A 519 -26.72 -11.52 -9.17
C GLY A 519 -27.24 -12.13 -7.86
N LEU A 520 -28.28 -12.97 -7.95
CA LEU A 520 -29.01 -13.57 -6.83
C LEU A 520 -28.85 -15.11 -6.79
N GLY A 521 -27.71 -15.58 -7.32
CA GLY A 521 -27.31 -16.98 -7.33
C GLY A 521 -28.09 -17.86 -8.33
N ALA A 522 -27.70 -19.14 -8.37
CA ALA A 522 -28.29 -20.11 -9.30
C ALA A 522 -29.72 -20.51 -8.90
N ASP A 523 -30.61 -20.60 -9.89
CA ASP A 523 -31.93 -21.19 -9.77
C ASP A 523 -31.91 -22.67 -10.18
N ARG A 524 -31.79 -23.54 -9.17
CA ARG A 524 -31.69 -24.99 -9.39
C ARG A 524 -32.98 -25.63 -9.91
N GLN A 525 -34.11 -24.93 -9.86
CA GLN A 525 -35.37 -25.37 -10.45
C GLN A 525 -35.49 -24.99 -11.93
N VAL A 526 -34.45 -24.40 -12.52
CA VAL A 526 -34.39 -24.13 -13.95
C VAL A 526 -33.15 -24.80 -14.52
N ARG A 527 -33.35 -25.84 -15.34
CA ARG A 527 -32.27 -26.63 -15.93
C ARG A 527 -32.18 -26.40 -17.42
N THR A 528 -30.95 -26.36 -17.92
CA THR A 528 -30.66 -25.92 -19.27
C THR A 528 -29.64 -26.86 -19.90
N ARG A 529 -29.69 -27.00 -21.23
CA ARG A 529 -28.67 -27.71 -21.99
C ARG A 529 -28.63 -27.24 -23.43
N ARG A 530 -27.48 -27.47 -24.06
CA ARG A 530 -27.19 -27.12 -25.45
C ARG A 530 -26.88 -28.39 -26.23
N GLU A 531 -27.62 -28.64 -27.30
CA GLU A 531 -27.50 -29.85 -28.12
C GLU A 531 -27.14 -29.47 -29.56
N LEU A 532 -26.13 -30.13 -30.13
CA LEU A 532 -25.86 -30.06 -31.57
C LEU A 532 -26.77 -31.10 -32.25
N LEU A 533 -27.83 -30.64 -32.92
CA LEU A 533 -28.80 -31.51 -33.59
C LEU A 533 -28.23 -32.09 -34.89
N ASP A 534 -27.63 -31.22 -35.70
CA ASP A 534 -27.06 -31.61 -36.99
C ASP A 534 -25.80 -30.79 -37.31
N ARG A 535 -24.89 -31.41 -38.05
CA ARG A 535 -23.70 -30.78 -38.61
C ARG A 535 -23.50 -31.25 -40.04
N ASN A 536 -23.79 -30.36 -40.98
CA ASN A 536 -23.63 -30.63 -42.40
C ASN A 536 -22.43 -29.86 -42.96
N VAL A 537 -21.51 -30.56 -43.64
CA VAL A 537 -20.34 -29.97 -44.27
C VAL A 537 -20.40 -30.22 -45.78
N SER A 538 -20.38 -29.15 -46.56
CA SER A 538 -20.36 -29.21 -48.01
C SER A 538 -19.21 -28.39 -48.58
N ILE A 539 -18.81 -28.68 -49.82
CA ILE A 539 -17.80 -27.91 -50.55
C ILE A 539 -18.47 -27.30 -51.78
N LYS A 540 -18.43 -25.98 -51.92
CA LYS A 540 -18.95 -25.23 -53.08
C LYS A 540 -17.87 -24.27 -53.57
N GLY A 541 -17.46 -24.39 -54.82
CA GLY A 541 -16.55 -23.43 -55.46
C GLY A 541 -15.19 -23.24 -54.76
N GLY A 542 -14.64 -24.29 -54.14
CA GLY A 542 -13.38 -24.22 -53.37
C GLY A 542 -13.54 -23.83 -51.91
N ASN A 543 -14.71 -23.31 -51.51
CA ASN A 543 -15.05 -23.03 -50.13
C ASN A 543 -15.69 -24.24 -49.46
N ARG A 544 -15.37 -24.45 -48.17
CA ARG A 544 -16.07 -25.35 -47.27
C ARG A 544 -17.14 -24.55 -46.52
N LEU A 545 -18.38 -25.00 -46.63
CA LEU A 545 -19.53 -24.50 -45.87
C LEU A 545 -19.89 -25.54 -44.79
N ALA A 546 -19.77 -25.17 -43.53
CA ALA A 546 -20.20 -25.98 -42.39
C ALA A 546 -21.45 -25.35 -41.76
N ALA A 547 -22.60 -26.00 -41.91
CA ALA A 547 -23.85 -25.63 -41.25
C ALA A 547 -24.00 -26.40 -39.93
N LEU A 548 -24.32 -25.69 -38.86
CA LEU A 548 -24.54 -26.24 -37.53
C LEU A 548 -25.94 -25.87 -37.04
N ASN A 549 -26.72 -26.87 -36.66
CA ASN A 549 -28.04 -26.69 -36.08
C ASN A 549 -27.99 -27.01 -34.58
N TYR A 550 -28.35 -26.04 -33.75
CA TYR A 550 -28.32 -26.16 -32.30
C TYR A 550 -29.71 -26.04 -31.69
N ARG A 551 -29.96 -26.84 -30.65
CA ARG A 551 -31.13 -26.74 -29.78
C ARG A 551 -30.72 -26.32 -28.39
N LEU A 552 -31.37 -25.26 -27.89
CA LEU A 552 -31.27 -24.80 -26.51
C LEU A 552 -32.53 -25.27 -25.77
N VAL A 553 -32.34 -26.15 -24.79
CA VAL A 553 -33.44 -26.71 -24.01
C VAL A 553 -33.48 -26.01 -22.65
N VAL A 554 -34.66 -25.55 -22.24
CA VAL A 554 -34.93 -24.93 -20.94
C VAL A 554 -36.07 -25.68 -20.25
N SER A 555 -35.79 -26.21 -19.06
CA SER A 555 -36.78 -26.86 -18.19
C SER A 555 -37.12 -25.97 -17.02
N ASN A 556 -38.39 -25.64 -16.84
CA ASN A 556 -38.93 -24.91 -15.69
C ASN A 556 -39.65 -25.87 -14.74
N PHE A 557 -39.06 -26.11 -13.56
CA PHE A 557 -39.66 -26.93 -12.51
C PHE A 557 -40.50 -26.11 -11.50
N HIS A 558 -40.54 -24.79 -11.63
CA HIS A 558 -41.42 -23.94 -10.81
C HIS A 558 -42.89 -24.18 -11.16
N ASP A 559 -43.77 -23.87 -10.21
CA ASP A 559 -45.21 -23.85 -10.38
C ASP A 559 -45.74 -22.52 -10.95
N GLN A 560 -44.86 -21.54 -11.16
CA GLN A 560 -45.14 -20.26 -11.80
C GLN A 560 -44.36 -20.07 -13.12
N PRO A 561 -44.86 -19.23 -14.05
CA PRO A 561 -44.09 -18.82 -15.22
C PRO A 561 -42.83 -18.07 -14.80
N ILE A 562 -41.77 -18.18 -15.60
CA ILE A 562 -40.49 -17.52 -15.34
C ILE A 562 -40.04 -16.67 -16.53
N ALA A 563 -39.66 -15.42 -16.27
CA ALA A 563 -38.99 -14.59 -17.26
C ALA A 563 -37.51 -14.99 -17.37
N ILE A 564 -37.03 -15.21 -18.59
CA ILE A 564 -35.65 -15.57 -18.88
C ILE A 564 -35.03 -14.68 -19.95
N ARG A 565 -33.71 -14.46 -19.84
CA ARG A 565 -32.83 -13.98 -20.89
C ARG A 565 -32.00 -15.18 -21.37
N LEU A 566 -32.44 -15.82 -22.44
CA LEU A 566 -31.72 -16.93 -23.07
C LEU A 566 -30.59 -16.35 -23.91
N MET A 567 -29.36 -16.84 -23.73
CA MET A 567 -28.19 -16.34 -24.42
C MET A 567 -27.32 -17.46 -24.98
N ASP A 568 -26.74 -17.20 -26.15
CA ASP A 568 -25.69 -18.00 -26.78
C ASP A 568 -24.77 -17.07 -27.59
N ARG A 569 -23.77 -17.62 -28.27
CA ARG A 569 -22.84 -16.83 -29.09
C ARG A 569 -22.60 -17.42 -30.46
N LEU A 570 -22.35 -16.54 -31.41
CA LEU A 570 -21.81 -16.87 -32.72
C LEU A 570 -20.29 -16.66 -32.71
N PRO A 571 -19.53 -17.45 -33.48
CA PRO A 571 -18.15 -17.13 -33.76
C PRO A 571 -18.04 -15.77 -34.46
N ILE A 572 -17.05 -14.97 -34.08
CA ILE A 572 -16.66 -13.75 -34.78
C ILE A 572 -15.33 -13.97 -35.48
N SER A 573 -15.15 -13.34 -36.65
CA SER A 573 -13.89 -13.41 -37.39
C SER A 573 -13.26 -12.03 -37.54
N ASN A 574 -11.97 -11.95 -37.25
CA ASN A 574 -11.14 -10.77 -37.49
C ASN A 574 -10.57 -10.75 -38.93
N SER A 575 -10.97 -11.70 -39.78
CA SER A 575 -10.51 -11.83 -41.17
C SER A 575 -11.72 -11.77 -42.11
N ALA A 576 -12.30 -10.58 -42.24
CA ALA A 576 -13.44 -10.34 -43.11
C ALA A 576 -13.15 -10.81 -44.55
N GLY A 577 -14.06 -11.60 -45.13
CA GLY A 577 -13.91 -12.19 -46.48
C GLY A 577 -13.12 -13.51 -46.51
N VAL A 578 -12.50 -13.93 -45.41
CA VAL A 578 -11.84 -15.23 -45.28
C VAL A 578 -12.71 -16.25 -44.55
N ILE A 579 -13.33 -15.83 -43.45
CA ILE A 579 -14.28 -16.64 -42.67
C ILE A 579 -15.56 -15.83 -42.57
N ASN A 580 -16.61 -16.31 -43.22
CA ASN A 580 -17.93 -15.68 -43.18
C ASN A 580 -18.84 -16.52 -42.28
N VAL A 581 -19.44 -15.87 -41.28
CA VAL A 581 -20.41 -16.50 -40.38
C VAL A 581 -21.79 -15.98 -40.74
N ASN A 582 -22.63 -16.86 -41.28
CA ASN A 582 -23.98 -16.52 -41.74
C ASN A 582 -25.00 -17.22 -40.85
N VAL A 583 -26.00 -16.47 -40.39
CA VAL A 583 -27.08 -16.99 -39.56
C VAL A 583 -28.33 -17.10 -40.41
N ASP A 584 -29.12 -18.15 -40.22
CA ASP A 584 -30.41 -18.26 -40.86
C ASP A 584 -31.45 -17.43 -40.08
N PRO A 585 -31.95 -16.30 -40.63
CA PRO A 585 -32.89 -15.42 -39.92
C PRO A 585 -34.20 -16.11 -39.55
N ASP A 586 -34.64 -17.11 -40.33
CA ASP A 586 -35.90 -17.80 -40.11
C ASP A 586 -35.82 -18.70 -38.86
N THR A 587 -34.64 -19.27 -38.61
CA THR A 587 -34.39 -20.09 -37.40
C THR A 587 -33.99 -19.24 -36.19
N LEU A 588 -33.38 -18.07 -36.40
CA LEU A 588 -32.88 -17.24 -35.30
C LEU A 588 -33.99 -16.67 -34.41
N GLY A 589 -35.22 -16.55 -34.95
CA GLY A 589 -36.35 -15.99 -34.24
C GLY A 589 -36.17 -14.52 -33.85
N LYS A 590 -37.02 -14.04 -32.93
CA LYS A 590 -37.01 -12.64 -32.49
C LYS A 590 -36.01 -12.44 -31.36
N LEU A 591 -34.86 -11.87 -31.69
CA LEU A 591 -33.88 -11.42 -30.71
C LEU A 591 -34.40 -10.26 -29.86
N SER A 592 -33.76 -10.05 -28.71
CA SER A 592 -34.03 -8.92 -27.83
C SER A 592 -33.88 -7.59 -28.57
N THR A 593 -34.83 -6.68 -28.31
CA THR A 593 -34.82 -5.31 -28.85
C THR A 593 -34.26 -4.30 -27.85
N ASP A 594 -33.69 -4.76 -26.74
CA ASP A 594 -33.05 -3.91 -25.74
C ASP A 594 -31.90 -3.09 -26.38
N GLY A 595 -31.92 -1.77 -26.17
CA GLY A 595 -30.97 -0.85 -26.78
C GLY A 595 -29.53 -1.09 -26.32
N LYS A 596 -29.34 -1.43 -25.04
CA LYS A 596 -28.02 -1.74 -24.46
C LYS A 596 -27.46 -3.02 -25.07
N TYR A 597 -28.26 -4.08 -25.15
CA TYR A 597 -27.91 -5.31 -25.86
C TYR A 597 -27.50 -5.05 -27.32
N LEU A 598 -28.33 -4.33 -28.09
CA LEU A 598 -28.08 -4.08 -29.51
C LEU A 598 -26.79 -3.29 -29.77
N ARG A 599 -26.45 -2.36 -28.86
CA ARG A 599 -25.25 -1.53 -28.98
C ARG A 599 -23.99 -2.23 -28.48
N LEU A 600 -24.06 -2.92 -27.35
CA LEU A 600 -22.88 -3.40 -26.64
C LEU A 600 -22.57 -4.87 -26.93
N MET A 601 -23.57 -5.75 -26.88
CA MET A 601 -23.38 -7.20 -26.94
C MET A 601 -23.64 -7.80 -28.32
N ARG A 602 -24.66 -7.33 -29.04
CA ARG A 602 -25.00 -7.88 -30.35
C ARG A 602 -23.83 -7.82 -31.36
N PRO A 603 -23.05 -6.72 -31.45
CA PRO A 603 -21.94 -6.62 -32.40
C PRO A 603 -20.78 -7.59 -32.11
N THR A 604 -20.70 -8.17 -30.90
CA THR A 604 -19.67 -9.14 -30.51
C THR A 604 -20.10 -10.59 -30.73
N GLY A 605 -21.20 -10.81 -31.47
CA GLY A 605 -21.71 -12.14 -31.79
C GLY A 605 -22.62 -12.74 -30.73
N ILE A 606 -22.96 -12.01 -29.66
CA ILE A 606 -23.87 -12.50 -28.62
C ILE A 606 -25.33 -12.49 -29.11
N LEU A 607 -25.99 -13.64 -28.95
CA LEU A 607 -27.42 -13.84 -29.17
C LEU A 607 -28.14 -13.68 -27.82
N ARG A 608 -29.25 -12.93 -27.79
CA ARG A 608 -30.12 -12.82 -26.63
C ARG A 608 -31.58 -12.87 -27.06
N TRP A 609 -32.35 -13.73 -26.40
CA TRP A 609 -33.81 -13.79 -26.51
C TRP A 609 -34.43 -13.54 -25.13
N ASP A 610 -35.38 -12.61 -25.07
CA ASP A 610 -36.17 -12.37 -23.87
C ASP A 610 -37.46 -13.18 -23.98
N LEU A 611 -37.64 -14.17 -23.10
CA LEU A 611 -38.70 -15.17 -23.19
C LEU A 611 -39.39 -15.36 -21.83
N GLU A 612 -40.65 -15.79 -21.86
CA GLU A 612 -41.37 -16.27 -20.68
C GLU A 612 -41.61 -17.77 -20.82
N ILE A 613 -41.13 -18.56 -19.86
CA ILE A 613 -41.30 -20.00 -19.86
C ILE A 613 -42.45 -20.37 -18.91
N PRO A 614 -43.52 -21.02 -19.41
CA PRO A 614 -44.65 -21.42 -18.58
C PRO A 614 -44.25 -22.34 -17.40
N PRO A 615 -45.09 -22.43 -16.36
CA PRO A 615 -44.84 -23.32 -15.22
C PRO A 615 -44.79 -24.79 -15.63
N ARG A 616 -44.03 -25.59 -14.89
CA ARG A 616 -43.96 -27.07 -15.02
C ARG A 616 -43.65 -27.57 -16.44
N ARG A 617 -42.84 -26.84 -17.21
CA ARG A 617 -42.36 -27.23 -18.54
C ARG A 617 -41.04 -27.99 -18.41
N PHE A 618 -41.08 -29.31 -18.32
CA PHE A 618 -39.89 -30.17 -18.18
C PHE A 618 -40.11 -31.53 -18.84
N GLY A 619 -39.05 -32.35 -18.91
CA GLY A 619 -39.13 -33.66 -19.56
C GLY A 619 -39.37 -33.52 -21.06
N SER A 620 -40.39 -34.22 -21.59
CA SER A 620 -40.81 -34.09 -23.00
C SER A 620 -41.45 -32.75 -23.31
N ASP A 621 -41.91 -32.02 -22.29
CA ASP A 621 -42.59 -30.73 -22.42
C ASP A 621 -41.64 -29.55 -22.13
N ALA A 622 -40.32 -29.78 -22.08
CA ALA A 622 -39.33 -28.72 -21.95
C ALA A 622 -39.44 -27.72 -23.13
N TYR A 623 -38.99 -26.49 -22.90
CA TYR A 623 -38.95 -25.49 -23.96
C TYR A 623 -37.71 -25.68 -24.82
N ASP A 624 -37.91 -25.89 -26.12
CA ASP A 624 -36.84 -26.03 -27.11
C ASP A 624 -36.74 -24.75 -27.95
N HIS A 625 -35.52 -24.25 -28.11
CA HIS A 625 -35.21 -23.14 -29.00
C HIS A 625 -34.11 -23.54 -29.98
N ASP A 626 -34.50 -23.72 -31.24
CA ASP A 626 -33.60 -24.15 -32.30
C ASP A 626 -33.09 -22.95 -33.09
N TYR A 627 -31.80 -22.91 -33.38
CA TYR A 627 -31.23 -21.91 -34.28
C TYR A 627 -30.07 -22.51 -35.09
N GLN A 628 -29.88 -21.97 -36.30
CA GLN A 628 -28.85 -22.44 -37.22
C GLN A 628 -27.92 -21.31 -37.65
N TYR A 629 -26.64 -21.64 -37.75
CA TYR A 629 -25.66 -20.79 -38.44
C TYR A 629 -24.71 -21.64 -39.27
N SER A 630 -24.05 -20.99 -40.21
CA SER A 630 -23.08 -21.59 -41.10
C SER A 630 -21.77 -20.80 -41.10
N ILE A 631 -20.68 -21.53 -41.26
CA ILE A 631 -19.34 -20.96 -41.42
C ILE A 631 -18.86 -21.31 -42.81
N GLU A 632 -18.56 -20.30 -43.61
CA GLU A 632 -17.96 -20.43 -44.93
C GLU A 632 -16.52 -19.95 -44.90
N MET A 633 -15.61 -20.78 -45.42
CA MET A 633 -14.19 -20.45 -45.56
C MET A 633 -13.55 -21.28 -46.66
N ASP A 634 -12.36 -20.90 -47.13
CA ASP A 634 -11.56 -21.74 -48.03
C ASP A 634 -11.34 -23.15 -47.42
N ARG A 635 -11.53 -24.20 -48.23
CA ARG A 635 -11.41 -25.60 -47.80
C ARG A 635 -10.03 -25.99 -47.27
N THR A 636 -8.96 -25.26 -47.64
CA THR A 636 -7.59 -25.53 -47.18
C THR A 636 -7.26 -24.83 -45.86
N ARG A 637 -8.15 -23.95 -45.37
CA ARG A 637 -7.95 -23.24 -44.10
C ARG A 637 -8.56 -24.00 -42.92
N THR A 638 -7.97 -23.77 -41.75
CA THR A 638 -8.45 -24.30 -40.46
C THR A 638 -8.77 -23.12 -39.56
N ILE A 639 -9.85 -23.25 -38.78
CA ILE A 639 -10.20 -22.26 -37.76
C ILE A 639 -9.23 -22.44 -36.60
N VAL A 640 -8.48 -21.38 -36.31
CA VAL A 640 -7.61 -21.27 -35.14
C VAL A 640 -7.95 -19.99 -34.42
N SER A 641 -7.88 -20.01 -33.08
CA SER A 641 -8.03 -18.81 -32.27
C SER A 641 -6.66 -18.40 -31.74
N THR A 642 -6.12 -17.29 -32.22
CA THR A 642 -4.90 -16.68 -31.69
C THR A 642 -5.29 -15.61 -30.68
N ASN A 643 -4.64 -15.54 -29.52
CA ASN A 643 -4.91 -14.55 -28.45
C ASN A 643 -6.32 -14.57 -27.82
N LEU A 644 -7.07 -15.66 -27.96
CA LEU A 644 -8.45 -15.79 -27.46
C LEU A 644 -8.63 -15.37 -26.00
N GLN A 645 -7.71 -15.76 -25.11
CA GLN A 645 -7.81 -15.42 -23.69
C GLN A 645 -7.69 -13.91 -23.44
N GLN A 646 -6.85 -13.22 -24.20
CA GLN A 646 -6.67 -11.78 -24.07
C GLN A 646 -7.88 -11.01 -24.62
N GLU A 647 -8.39 -11.40 -25.78
CA GLU A 647 -9.61 -10.81 -26.36
C GLU A 647 -10.82 -11.04 -25.45
N LEU A 648 -11.00 -12.25 -24.92
CA LEU A 648 -12.06 -12.54 -23.95
C LEU A 648 -11.94 -11.71 -22.68
N LYS A 649 -10.72 -11.49 -22.18
CA LYS A 649 -10.49 -10.66 -21.01
C LYS A 649 -10.95 -9.22 -21.28
N GLN A 650 -10.58 -8.65 -22.42
CA GLN A 650 -10.97 -7.28 -22.79
C GLN A 650 -12.47 -7.14 -22.96
N ASP A 651 -13.14 -8.10 -23.61
CA ASP A 651 -14.60 -8.10 -23.74
C ASP A 651 -15.30 -8.16 -22.38
N LEU A 652 -14.79 -8.98 -21.45
CA LEU A 652 -15.34 -9.10 -20.09
C LEU A 652 -15.11 -7.82 -19.27
N ASP A 653 -13.92 -7.22 -19.36
CA ASP A 653 -13.58 -5.97 -18.68
C ASP A 653 -14.45 -4.81 -19.20
N PHE A 654 -14.65 -4.74 -20.52
CA PHE A 654 -15.54 -3.75 -21.14
C PHE A 654 -17.00 -3.93 -20.70
N GLN A 655 -17.51 -5.17 -20.67
CA GLN A 655 -18.86 -5.45 -20.20
C GLN A 655 -19.05 -5.01 -18.74
N ARG A 656 -18.06 -5.28 -17.87
CA ARG A 656 -18.09 -4.85 -16.47
C ARG A 656 -18.09 -3.34 -16.33
N ALA A 657 -17.25 -2.60 -17.04
CA ALA A 657 -17.21 -1.14 -16.91
C ALA A 657 -18.48 -0.45 -17.46
N SER A 658 -19.10 -1.02 -18.49
CA SER A 658 -20.30 -0.44 -19.11
C SER A 658 -21.56 -0.44 -18.21
N GLY A 659 -21.54 -1.21 -17.11
CA GLY A 659 -22.61 -1.23 -16.11
C GLY A 659 -22.62 -0.01 -15.19
N GLY A 660 -21.49 0.70 -15.04
CA GLY A 660 -21.30 1.72 -14.00
C GLY A 660 -21.46 3.18 -14.44
N GLY A 661 -22.39 3.51 -15.32
CA GLY A 661 -22.65 4.92 -15.68
C GLY A 661 -21.85 5.50 -16.86
N MET A 662 -21.03 4.71 -17.57
CA MET A 662 -20.53 5.09 -18.90
C MET A 662 -21.57 4.95 -20.02
N GLY A 663 -22.78 4.49 -19.68
CA GLY A 663 -23.96 4.51 -20.55
C GLY A 663 -24.55 5.91 -20.70
N GLY A 664 -23.73 6.90 -21.07
CA GLY A 664 -24.17 8.26 -21.29
C GLY A 664 -25.19 8.35 -22.43
N GLY A 665 -26.40 8.78 -22.07
CA GLY A 665 -27.19 9.75 -22.84
C GLY A 665 -27.88 9.24 -24.10
N MET A 666 -29.21 9.26 -24.05
CA MET A 666 -30.05 9.46 -25.23
C MET A 666 -29.49 10.61 -26.09
N GLY A 667 -29.00 10.28 -27.27
CA GLY A 667 -28.63 11.23 -28.32
C GLY A 667 -28.95 10.58 -29.65
N GLY A 668 -30.18 10.79 -30.14
CA GLY A 668 -30.60 10.34 -31.45
C GLY A 668 -29.69 10.95 -32.53
N MET A 669 -28.86 10.12 -33.14
CA MET A 669 -28.40 10.34 -34.50
C MET A 669 -29.03 9.26 -35.38
N GLY A 670 -30.16 9.62 -35.99
CA GLY A 670 -30.70 8.92 -37.13
C GLY A 670 -29.73 9.01 -38.30
N GLY A 671 -28.93 7.98 -38.49
CA GLY A 671 -28.24 7.71 -39.74
C GLY A 671 -29.11 6.79 -40.58
N SER A 672 -29.76 7.35 -41.60
CA SER A 672 -30.52 6.60 -42.59
C SER A 672 -29.63 5.57 -43.30
N PHE A 673 -29.79 4.29 -43.00
CA PHE A 673 -29.34 3.23 -43.90
C PHE A 673 -30.48 2.93 -44.88
N SER A 674 -30.34 3.48 -46.08
CA SER A 674 -31.13 3.10 -47.25
C SER A 674 -30.78 1.66 -47.64
N PRO A 675 -31.76 0.76 -47.90
CA PRO A 675 -31.46 -0.58 -48.39
C PRO A 675 -31.15 -0.50 -49.89
N GLY A 676 -29.89 -0.75 -50.24
CA GLY A 676 -29.45 -0.94 -51.62
C GLY A 676 -29.51 -2.42 -52.00
N LYS A 677 -30.42 -2.70 -52.93
CA LYS A 677 -30.65 -3.89 -53.78
C LYS A 677 -29.73 -5.09 -53.65
#